data_AF-A0AA45RPQ7-F1
#
_entry.id   AF-A0AA45RPQ7-F1
#
_cell.length_a   1.000
_cell.length_b   1.000
_cell.length_c   1.000
_cell.angle_alpha   90.00
_cell.angle_beta   90.00
_cell.angle_gamma   90.00
#
_symmetry.space_group_name_H-M   'P 1'
#
loop_
_entity.id
_entity.type
_entity.pdbx_description
1 polymer ?
#
loop_
_entity_poly.entity_id
_entity_poly.type
_entity_poly.pdbx_seq_one_letter_code
_entity_poly.pdbx_strand_id
1 'polypeptide(L)'
;MKSIRCAVLYFLACLVCVQAWAKPADYKTGAAAAWVVPVSPLHPPAATSLPPRGGVAYLLQDYQTRVDQRGKVTYLHVAKRALDSSGVEKVASISISYDPTYQSLTLHAINVIRDGKLAPRLASAKVHVLQRETELDSQIYDGSMTASVMLDDVRIGDIVEYAYSVDGSNPVFQNKVTGKADLEWAVPVEHAFVRLLVPSSRPVWIAPHHSKLKPQLREADDYRDYRWELHNVPELRVDSGAPEWYDPYASVQWTEFRDWAEVVRWALPLYRPQRDMGEALRREVERIAREHADPAGRVAAVLKLVQRDIRYLGIEVGPGSHAPTAPSTVFERRFGDCKDKALLVVTMLDALGIDAAPALVNTAIAREVATWAPTPTAFNHVLVRVRTGGKLYWLDPTRSLQQGDLEHLYQPDYGYALVLEQGAAGLSPMAGRAAPRKTVHALFDASAGLAQPVGYTVTTTFEGRGADSLRDQLVSNKAELVTQYRNFYARSYAGLRADGELKVQDNTPANALTLVESYRIAGFWERSGKRGRLEANIEASDVTGPLKAPDAIGRNAPLRLEYPNNISEVTEVRLPERWNLKSEKAEVHDAAFEFSYEVAPAADGKSVRITANYRALSDHVDPGDMGNYAAHLKKAREMVGYQLYTDAPGDRVAGEAPAASGSGLGVPGWLLGLAALSVVGLRRVLLPAGRGAAPEHREVNRRLALAGSLLGAMFALIGLTAIPLRYSLPVSAVVLAMLAKYLWEGVPLVPATHPLYRWARRCYGLRSDPVTMALWSLARKLPPLLGWLMLGSYAAQVLSR
;
A
#
# COMPACT_ATOMS: atom_id res chain seq x y z
N MET A 1 17.59 75.25 27.68
CA MET A 1 16.42 74.84 26.86
C MET A 1 16.69 74.71 25.34
N LYS A 2 17.95 74.56 24.87
CA LYS A 2 18.25 74.35 23.43
C LYS A 2 18.90 72.99 23.08
N SER A 3 19.43 72.22 24.04
CA SER A 3 20.05 70.92 23.73
C SER A 3 19.11 69.71 23.83
N ILE A 4 17.95 69.83 24.51
CA ILE A 4 17.01 68.70 24.69
C ILE A 4 16.05 68.54 23.49
N ARG A 5 15.83 69.59 22.69
CA ARG A 5 14.96 69.53 21.50
C ARG A 5 15.63 68.89 20.27
N CYS A 6 16.96 68.86 20.19
CA CYS A 6 17.65 68.22 19.05
C CYS A 6 17.80 66.69 19.22
N ALA A 7 17.93 66.20 20.46
CA ALA A 7 18.08 64.76 20.71
C ALA A 7 16.77 63.97 20.49
N VAL A 8 15.62 64.57 20.77
CA VAL A 8 14.30 63.93 20.58
C VAL A 8 13.88 63.89 19.10
N LEU A 9 14.30 64.88 18.30
CA LEU A 9 14.04 64.91 16.85
C LEU A 9 14.91 63.92 16.06
N TYR A 10 16.14 63.65 16.50
CA TYR A 10 16.99 62.61 15.90
C TYR A 10 16.53 61.19 16.25
N PHE A 11 16.00 60.98 17.45
CA PHE A 11 15.48 59.66 17.85
C PHE A 11 14.11 59.33 17.21
N LEU A 12 13.27 60.33 16.93
CA LEU A 12 12.03 60.14 16.15
C LEU A 12 12.26 60.01 14.64
N ALA A 13 13.34 60.60 14.08
CA ALA A 13 13.68 60.44 12.67
C ALA A 13 14.27 59.06 12.33
N CYS A 14 14.92 58.39 13.28
CA CYS A 14 15.40 57.01 13.11
C CYS A 14 14.31 55.94 13.31
N LEU A 15 13.11 56.30 13.74
CA LEU A 15 11.99 55.37 13.96
C LEU A 15 11.00 55.28 12.77
N VAL A 16 11.27 55.97 11.65
CA VAL A 16 10.39 55.99 10.46
C VAL A 16 10.99 55.28 9.22
N CYS A 17 12.17 54.67 9.31
CA CYS A 17 12.75 53.93 8.17
C CYS A 17 13.34 52.57 8.54
N VAL A 18 12.68 51.83 9.45
CA VAL A 18 12.73 50.37 9.36
C VAL A 18 11.62 49.97 8.37
N GLN A 19 11.87 50.18 7.08
CA GLN A 19 11.24 49.29 6.12
C GLN A 19 11.78 47.91 6.48
N ALA A 20 10.95 47.10 7.13
CA ALA A 20 11.20 45.67 7.15
C ALA A 20 11.33 45.27 5.69
N TRP A 21 12.54 44.89 5.26
CA TRP A 21 12.72 44.17 4.01
C TRP A 21 12.04 42.83 4.25
N ALA A 22 10.72 42.78 4.06
CA ALA A 22 10.03 41.54 3.85
C ALA A 22 10.80 40.85 2.72
N LYS A 23 11.29 39.64 2.98
CA LYS A 23 11.81 38.80 1.91
C LYS A 23 10.76 38.84 0.79
N PRO A 24 11.13 39.13 -0.46
CA PRO A 24 10.17 39.10 -1.56
C PRO A 24 9.47 37.75 -1.50
N ALA A 25 8.14 37.76 -1.55
CA ALA A 25 7.37 36.53 -1.53
C ALA A 25 7.88 35.63 -2.66
N ASP A 26 8.05 34.33 -2.39
CA ASP A 26 8.48 33.34 -3.38
C ASP A 26 7.41 33.09 -4.48
N TYR A 27 6.38 33.95 -4.56
CA TYR A 27 5.34 33.98 -5.58
C TYR A 27 4.93 35.43 -5.90
N LYS A 28 4.30 35.62 -7.05
CA LYS A 28 3.72 36.89 -7.49
C LYS A 28 2.19 36.82 -7.50
N THR A 29 1.55 37.97 -7.47
CA THR A 29 0.12 38.10 -7.77
C THR A 29 -0.07 39.03 -8.97
N GLY A 30 -1.05 38.76 -9.82
CA GLY A 30 -1.31 39.59 -10.99
C GLY A 30 -2.38 39.00 -11.90
N ALA A 31 -2.88 39.78 -12.86
CA ALA A 31 -3.86 39.30 -13.83
C ALA A 31 -3.28 38.15 -14.68
N ALA A 32 -4.16 37.28 -15.19
CA ALA A 32 -3.77 36.29 -16.20
C ALA A 32 -3.27 37.01 -17.46
N ALA A 33 -2.28 36.43 -18.13
CA ALA A 33 -1.71 37.02 -19.33
C ALA A 33 -2.70 37.01 -20.50
N ALA A 34 -2.61 37.99 -21.40
CA ALA A 34 -3.57 38.18 -22.50
C ALA A 34 -3.69 36.99 -23.48
N TRP A 35 -2.70 36.09 -23.51
CA TRP A 35 -2.75 34.89 -24.34
C TRP A 35 -3.69 33.81 -23.78
N VAL A 36 -4.01 33.86 -22.49
CA VAL A 36 -4.91 32.90 -21.83
C VAL A 36 -6.33 33.12 -22.34
N VAL A 37 -6.98 32.04 -22.78
CA VAL A 37 -8.40 32.09 -23.17
C VAL A 37 -9.24 31.97 -21.90
N PRO A 38 -10.08 32.96 -21.55
CA PRO A 38 -10.90 32.86 -20.35
C PRO A 38 -11.92 31.72 -20.48
N VAL A 39 -11.92 30.78 -19.54
CA VAL A 39 -12.89 29.70 -19.46
C VAL A 39 -13.70 29.85 -18.18
N SER A 40 -15.03 29.82 -18.29
CA SER A 40 -15.90 29.92 -17.12
C SER A 40 -16.27 28.53 -16.58
N PRO A 41 -16.30 28.36 -15.25
CA PRO A 41 -16.79 27.12 -14.66
C PRO A 41 -18.27 26.92 -14.97
N LEU A 42 -18.67 25.68 -15.25
CA LEU A 42 -20.08 25.34 -15.36
C LEU A 42 -20.69 25.20 -13.96
N HIS A 43 -21.92 25.70 -13.80
CA HIS A 43 -22.67 25.63 -12.55
C HIS A 43 -23.90 24.73 -12.72
N PRO A 44 -23.74 23.40 -12.78
CA PRO A 44 -24.89 22.52 -12.87
C PRO A 44 -25.76 22.67 -11.61
N PRO A 45 -27.10 22.60 -11.76
CA PRO A 45 -28.03 22.54 -10.62
C PRO A 45 -27.68 21.32 -9.74
N ALA A 46 -27.97 21.41 -8.44
CA ALA A 46 -27.47 20.51 -7.39
C ALA A 46 -27.99 19.05 -7.42
N ALA A 47 -28.36 18.51 -8.59
CA ALA A 47 -29.00 17.21 -8.73
C ALA A 47 -28.20 16.27 -9.64
N THR A 48 -27.15 15.66 -9.10
CA THR A 48 -26.67 14.35 -9.56
C THR A 48 -27.11 13.30 -8.55
N SER A 49 -27.68 12.20 -9.04
CA SER A 49 -28.40 11.18 -8.25
C SER A 49 -27.51 10.33 -7.34
N LEU A 50 -26.18 10.49 -7.42
CA LEU A 50 -25.21 9.85 -6.54
C LEU A 50 -24.11 10.87 -6.21
N PRO A 51 -23.78 11.10 -4.92
CA PRO A 51 -22.65 11.96 -4.56
C PRO A 51 -21.35 11.34 -5.14
N PRO A 52 -20.53 12.13 -5.86
CA PRO A 52 -19.18 11.72 -6.23
C PRO A 52 -18.43 11.16 -5.02
N ARG A 53 -17.68 10.08 -5.21
CA ARG A 53 -16.79 9.58 -4.15
C ARG A 53 -15.82 10.70 -3.75
N GLY A 54 -15.76 10.98 -2.45
CA GLY A 54 -14.81 11.94 -1.90
C GLY A 54 -15.34 13.36 -1.71
N GLY A 55 -16.66 13.60 -1.80
CA GLY A 55 -17.30 14.81 -1.26
C GLY A 55 -17.08 16.09 -2.06
N VAL A 56 -16.53 16.00 -3.28
CA VAL A 56 -16.19 17.16 -4.12
C VAL A 56 -16.81 16.99 -5.51
N ALA A 57 -17.44 18.03 -6.05
CA ALA A 57 -17.76 18.12 -7.48
C ALA A 57 -16.71 18.98 -8.21
N TYR A 58 -16.16 18.46 -9.31
CA TYR A 58 -15.15 19.15 -10.12
C TYR A 58 -15.84 19.88 -11.27
N LEU A 59 -15.95 21.20 -11.15
CA LEU A 59 -16.72 22.05 -12.06
C LEU A 59 -15.90 22.55 -13.25
N LEU A 60 -14.59 22.71 -13.06
CA LEU A 60 -13.67 23.16 -14.10
C LEU A 60 -12.27 22.59 -13.88
N GLN A 61 -11.67 22.11 -14.97
CA GLN A 61 -10.25 21.83 -15.13
C GLN A 61 -9.77 22.54 -16.41
N ASP A 62 -9.20 23.73 -16.26
CA ASP A 62 -8.61 24.50 -17.35
C ASP A 62 -7.08 24.44 -17.25
N TYR A 63 -6.43 23.91 -18.29
CA TYR A 63 -5.00 23.73 -18.42
C TYR A 63 -4.53 24.31 -19.75
N GLN A 64 -3.79 25.42 -19.73
CA GLN A 64 -3.30 26.07 -20.95
C GLN A 64 -1.79 26.24 -20.88
N THR A 65 -1.09 25.74 -21.88
CA THR A 65 0.37 25.90 -22.00
C THR A 65 0.69 26.73 -23.22
N ARG A 66 1.49 27.79 -23.03
CA ARG A 66 2.10 28.55 -24.11
C ARG A 66 3.59 28.25 -24.15
N VAL A 67 4.07 27.81 -25.31
CA VAL A 67 5.50 27.69 -25.61
C VAL A 67 6.00 29.04 -26.11
N ASP A 68 7.18 29.46 -25.64
CA ASP A 68 7.87 30.65 -26.11
C ASP A 68 9.37 30.39 -26.31
N GLN A 69 10.18 31.43 -26.53
CA GLN A 69 11.63 31.26 -26.73
C GLN A 69 12.38 30.80 -25.47
N ARG A 70 11.82 31.05 -24.28
CA ARG A 70 12.45 30.76 -22.97
C ARG A 70 11.99 29.42 -22.39
N GLY A 71 10.99 28.78 -22.99
CA GLY A 71 10.48 27.47 -22.58
C GLY A 71 8.97 27.43 -22.71
N LYS A 72 8.28 27.31 -21.56
CA LYS A 72 6.82 27.35 -21.48
C LYS A 72 6.31 28.11 -20.25
N VAL A 73 5.09 28.63 -20.39
CA VAL A 73 4.24 29.08 -19.29
C VAL A 73 2.99 28.22 -19.27
N THR A 74 2.66 27.66 -18.11
CA THR A 74 1.45 26.87 -17.91
C THR A 74 0.50 27.63 -16.99
N TYR A 75 -0.70 27.92 -17.47
CA TYR A 75 -1.83 28.45 -16.71
C TYR A 75 -2.74 27.30 -16.29
N LEU A 76 -3.19 27.33 -15.03
CA LEU A 76 -4.19 26.42 -14.50
C LEU A 76 -5.33 27.21 -13.85
N HIS A 77 -6.57 26.81 -14.11
CA HIS A 77 -7.77 27.35 -13.48
C HIS A 77 -8.73 26.22 -13.11
N VAL A 78 -9.08 26.17 -11.83
CA VAL A 78 -9.78 25.04 -11.24
C VAL A 78 -10.95 25.56 -10.43
N ALA A 79 -12.11 24.91 -10.55
CA ALA A 79 -13.28 25.19 -9.72
C ALA A 79 -13.85 23.90 -9.14
N LYS A 80 -14.04 23.86 -7.81
CA LYS A 80 -14.51 22.68 -7.07
C LYS A 80 -15.61 23.08 -6.09
N ARG A 81 -16.69 22.30 -6.00
CA ARG A 81 -17.77 22.48 -5.02
C ARG A 81 -17.63 21.48 -3.86
N ALA A 82 -17.73 21.95 -2.63
CA ALA A 82 -17.85 21.08 -1.46
C ALA A 82 -19.26 20.49 -1.37
N LEU A 83 -19.39 19.17 -1.34
CA LEU A 83 -20.67 18.47 -1.25
C LEU A 83 -20.99 17.98 0.16
N ASP A 84 -19.95 17.74 0.96
CA ASP A 84 -20.04 17.32 2.36
C ASP A 84 -18.86 17.89 3.17
N SER A 85 -18.75 17.51 4.44
CA SER A 85 -17.68 17.99 5.33
C SER A 85 -16.28 17.56 4.87
N SER A 86 -16.11 16.37 4.30
CA SER A 86 -14.83 15.95 3.73
C SER A 86 -14.48 16.77 2.48
N GLY A 87 -15.51 17.11 1.70
CA GLY A 87 -15.42 18.04 0.58
C GLY A 87 -14.88 19.40 0.99
N VAL A 88 -15.40 19.98 2.08
CA VAL A 88 -14.95 21.26 2.64
C VAL A 88 -13.45 21.22 2.94
N GLU A 89 -12.99 20.19 3.65
CA GLU A 89 -11.56 20.03 3.98
C GLU A 89 -10.68 19.99 2.74
N LYS A 90 -11.11 19.29 1.68
CA LYS A 90 -10.34 19.15 0.43
C LYS A 90 -10.29 20.43 -0.39
N VAL A 91 -11.41 21.15 -0.54
CA VAL A 91 -11.45 22.34 -1.38
C VAL A 91 -10.90 23.59 -0.68
N ALA A 92 -10.94 23.63 0.65
CA ALA A 92 -10.39 24.74 1.43
C ALA A 92 -8.85 24.77 1.48
N SER A 93 -8.19 23.69 1.08
CA SER A 93 -6.73 23.56 1.04
C SER A 93 -6.26 23.49 -0.41
N ILE A 94 -5.55 24.53 -0.85
CA ILE A 94 -4.95 24.59 -2.20
C ILE A 94 -3.45 24.38 -2.06
N SER A 95 -2.89 23.47 -2.84
CA SER A 95 -1.46 23.17 -2.86
C SER A 95 -0.96 23.33 -4.29
N ILE A 96 0.02 24.21 -4.48
CA ILE A 96 0.64 24.47 -5.80
C ILE A 96 2.13 24.23 -5.70
N SER A 97 2.63 23.24 -6.44
CA SER A 97 4.06 22.87 -6.46
C SER A 97 4.76 23.47 -7.68
N TYR A 98 5.98 23.95 -7.49
CA TYR A 98 6.85 24.47 -8.55
C TYR A 98 8.32 24.38 -8.13
N ASP A 99 9.23 24.36 -9.10
CA ASP A 99 10.68 24.39 -8.84
C ASP A 99 11.18 25.84 -8.88
N PRO A 100 11.59 26.42 -7.74
CA PRO A 100 11.98 27.83 -7.67
C PRO A 100 13.30 28.13 -8.41
N THR A 101 14.07 27.13 -8.82
CA THR A 101 15.38 27.33 -9.47
C THR A 101 15.26 27.76 -10.92
N TYR A 102 14.17 27.38 -11.59
CA TYR A 102 13.90 27.77 -12.98
C TYR A 102 12.43 28.14 -13.24
N GLN A 103 11.56 28.05 -12.25
CA GLN A 103 10.15 28.44 -12.36
C GLN A 103 9.79 29.59 -11.41
N SER A 104 8.79 30.36 -11.81
CA SER A 104 8.13 31.35 -10.98
C SER A 104 6.62 31.14 -10.94
N LEU A 105 6.04 31.29 -9.75
CA LEU A 105 4.60 31.15 -9.53
C LEU A 105 3.93 32.52 -9.54
N THR A 106 2.82 32.65 -10.29
CA THR A 106 1.93 33.81 -10.25
C THR A 106 0.50 33.38 -9.92
N LEU A 107 -0.07 33.87 -8.82
CA LEU A 107 -1.47 33.66 -8.46
C LEU A 107 -2.35 34.72 -9.12
N HIS A 108 -3.41 34.29 -9.80
CA HIS A 108 -4.31 35.17 -10.55
C HIS A 108 -5.63 35.40 -9.84
N ALA A 109 -6.23 34.34 -9.29
CA ALA A 109 -7.49 34.41 -8.59
C ALA A 109 -7.57 33.32 -7.52
N ILE A 110 -8.24 33.64 -6.41
CA ILE A 110 -8.70 32.69 -5.40
C ILE A 110 -10.03 33.25 -4.90
N ASN A 111 -11.11 32.51 -5.11
CA ASN A 111 -12.48 32.95 -4.92
C ASN A 111 -13.25 31.87 -4.16
N VAL A 112 -14.17 32.32 -3.30
CA VAL A 112 -15.22 31.48 -2.73
C VAL A 112 -16.56 31.99 -3.27
N ILE A 113 -17.34 31.12 -3.89
CA ILE A 113 -18.67 31.45 -4.40
C ILE A 113 -19.71 30.73 -3.55
N ARG A 114 -20.61 31.50 -2.94
CA ARG A 114 -21.70 31.00 -2.08
C ARG A 114 -23.02 31.57 -2.56
N ASP A 115 -23.99 30.71 -2.87
CA ASP A 115 -25.31 31.12 -3.38
C ASP A 115 -25.22 32.08 -4.58
N GLY A 116 -24.26 31.84 -5.48
CA GLY A 116 -23.99 32.68 -6.66
C GLY A 116 -23.27 34.00 -6.36
N LYS A 117 -22.97 34.32 -5.09
CA LYS A 117 -22.21 35.52 -4.71
C LYS A 117 -20.72 35.21 -4.67
N LEU A 118 -19.95 35.90 -5.51
CA LEU A 118 -18.50 35.84 -5.56
C LEU A 118 -17.87 36.60 -4.39
N ALA A 119 -17.00 35.94 -3.63
CA ALA A 119 -16.15 36.55 -2.62
C ALA A 119 -14.67 36.34 -2.98
N PRO A 120 -13.98 37.36 -3.54
CA PRO A 120 -12.55 37.29 -3.80
C PRO A 120 -11.78 37.12 -2.48
N ARG A 121 -10.90 36.12 -2.44
CA ARG A 121 -10.10 35.76 -1.26
C ARG A 121 -8.60 35.96 -1.46
N LEU A 122 -8.09 36.11 -2.68
CA LEU A 122 -6.65 36.17 -2.97
C LEU A 122 -5.89 37.15 -2.05
N ALA A 123 -6.38 38.37 -1.85
CA ALA A 123 -5.73 39.37 -1.00
C ALA A 123 -5.76 39.04 0.50
N SER A 124 -6.75 38.26 0.95
CA SER A 124 -6.91 37.82 2.35
C SER A 124 -6.40 36.41 2.63
N ALA A 125 -6.03 35.67 1.59
CA ALA A 125 -5.67 34.27 1.67
C ALA A 125 -4.32 34.12 2.37
N LYS A 126 -4.23 33.18 3.31
CA LYS A 126 -2.99 32.86 3.99
C LYS A 126 -2.19 31.91 3.10
N VAL A 127 -1.22 32.47 2.37
CA VAL A 127 -0.32 31.71 1.51
C VAL A 127 0.97 31.44 2.27
N HIS A 128 1.25 30.17 2.55
CA HIS A 128 2.50 29.70 3.12
C HIS A 128 3.31 28.98 2.04
N VAL A 129 4.47 29.53 1.69
CA VAL A 129 5.41 28.82 0.83
C VAL A 129 6.29 27.95 1.71
N LEU A 130 6.27 26.65 1.43
CA LEU A 130 6.96 25.62 2.21
C LEU A 130 7.82 24.80 1.25
N GLN A 131 9.05 24.51 1.64
CA GLN A 131 9.84 23.49 0.97
C GLN A 131 9.31 22.12 1.42
N ARG A 132 8.49 21.49 0.58
CA ARG A 132 7.85 20.21 0.86
C ARG A 132 8.37 19.17 -0.14
N GLU A 133 9.55 18.66 0.18
CA GLU A 133 10.22 17.56 -0.52
C GLU A 133 9.37 16.29 -0.36
N THR A 134 8.54 15.95 -1.35
CA THR A 134 7.61 14.81 -1.24
C THR A 134 8.31 13.46 -1.25
N GLU A 135 9.57 13.42 -1.69
CA GLU A 135 10.41 12.22 -1.78
C GLU A 135 11.51 12.19 -0.71
N LEU A 136 11.36 12.99 0.36
CA LEU A 136 12.32 13.04 1.46
C LEU A 136 12.49 11.69 2.17
N ASP A 137 11.38 10.95 2.34
CA ASP A 137 11.40 9.59 2.91
C ASP A 137 12.19 8.61 2.03
N SER A 138 12.30 8.92 0.72
CA SER A 138 13.14 8.22 -0.25
C SER A 138 14.54 8.82 -0.38
N GLN A 139 14.92 9.75 0.50
CA GLN A 139 16.20 10.46 0.51
C GLN A 139 16.47 11.24 -0.80
N ILE A 140 15.43 11.81 -1.39
CA ILE A 140 15.53 12.67 -2.58
C ILE A 140 15.16 14.11 -2.18
N TYR A 141 16.02 15.04 -2.59
CA TYR A 141 15.86 16.48 -2.45
C TYR A 141 15.77 17.08 -3.85
N ASP A 142 14.57 17.45 -4.28
CA ASP A 142 14.29 18.04 -5.59
C ASP A 142 14.29 19.59 -5.54
N GLY A 143 14.23 20.18 -4.35
CA GLY A 143 14.23 21.64 -4.16
C GLY A 143 12.88 22.29 -4.47
N SER A 144 11.83 21.50 -4.67
CA SER A 144 10.50 21.98 -5.00
C SER A 144 9.87 22.74 -3.82
N MET A 145 9.17 23.81 -4.18
CA MET A 145 8.41 24.63 -3.25
C MET A 145 6.93 24.38 -3.45
N THR A 146 6.19 24.38 -2.34
CA THR A 146 4.74 24.27 -2.32
C THR A 146 4.15 25.55 -1.75
N ALA A 147 3.38 26.28 -2.56
CA ALA A 147 2.50 27.34 -2.08
C ALA A 147 1.21 26.68 -1.54
N SER A 148 1.11 26.63 -0.22
CA SER A 148 -0.06 26.13 0.52
C SER A 148 -0.98 27.29 0.87
N VAL A 149 -2.21 27.26 0.36
CA VAL A 149 -3.24 28.26 0.66
C VAL A 149 -4.34 27.61 1.47
N MET A 150 -4.57 28.15 2.67
CA MET A 150 -5.68 27.75 3.53
C MET A 150 -6.77 28.82 3.51
N LEU A 151 -7.99 28.39 3.17
CA LEU A 151 -9.16 29.26 3.11
C LEU A 151 -9.98 29.16 4.39
N ASP A 152 -10.26 30.31 5.00
CA ASP A 152 -11.18 30.44 6.13
C ASP A 152 -12.64 30.54 5.64
N ASP A 153 -13.59 30.10 6.46
CA ASP A 153 -15.05 30.15 6.19
C ASP A 153 -15.48 29.50 4.85
N VAL A 154 -15.01 28.29 4.57
CA VAL A 154 -15.56 27.42 3.51
C VAL A 154 -16.64 26.50 4.11
N ARG A 155 -17.76 26.36 3.42
CA ARG A 155 -18.94 25.60 3.86
C ARG A 155 -19.39 24.61 2.81
N ILE A 156 -20.22 23.65 3.24
CA ILE A 156 -20.90 22.73 2.31
C ILE A 156 -21.73 23.58 1.32
N GLY A 157 -21.61 23.27 0.03
CA GLY A 157 -22.24 23.98 -1.07
C GLY A 157 -21.37 25.07 -1.69
N ASP A 158 -20.34 25.56 -0.99
CA ASP A 158 -19.44 26.58 -1.53
C ASP A 158 -18.61 26.03 -2.70
N ILE A 159 -18.33 26.91 -3.65
CA ILE A 159 -17.38 26.64 -4.73
C ILE A 159 -16.08 27.40 -4.42
N VAL A 160 -14.97 26.67 -4.42
CA VAL A 160 -13.63 27.25 -4.39
C VAL A 160 -13.10 27.26 -5.83
N GLU A 161 -12.81 28.45 -6.33
CA GLU A 161 -12.26 28.69 -7.65
C GLU A 161 -10.90 29.38 -7.51
N TYR A 162 -9.87 28.88 -8.21
CA TYR A 162 -8.55 29.50 -8.19
C TYR A 162 -7.83 29.35 -9.53
N ALA A 163 -6.97 30.30 -9.83
CA ALA A 163 -6.18 30.32 -11.05
C ALA A 163 -4.75 30.79 -10.77
N TYR A 164 -3.78 30.19 -11.45
CA TYR A 164 -2.36 30.52 -11.33
C TYR A 164 -1.58 30.17 -12.60
N SER A 165 -0.40 30.75 -12.76
CA SER A 165 0.58 30.38 -13.79
C SER A 165 1.89 29.95 -13.18
N VAL A 166 2.52 28.94 -13.77
CA VAL A 166 3.90 28.55 -13.55
C VAL A 166 4.68 28.87 -14.82
N ASP A 167 5.61 29.82 -14.72
CA ASP A 167 6.46 30.29 -15.82
C ASP A 167 7.88 29.76 -15.60
N GLY A 168 8.38 28.94 -16.53
CA GLY A 168 9.73 28.42 -16.47
C GLY A 168 9.89 27.01 -17.01
N SER A 169 11.13 26.65 -17.35
CA SER A 169 11.47 25.32 -17.86
C SER A 169 12.87 24.94 -17.43
N ASN A 170 13.08 23.66 -17.17
CA ASN A 170 14.38 23.18 -16.72
C ASN A 170 15.41 23.37 -17.84
N PRO A 171 16.50 24.13 -17.61
CA PRO A 171 17.50 24.41 -18.64
C PRO A 171 18.22 23.14 -19.13
N VAL A 172 18.16 22.03 -18.37
CA VAL A 172 18.75 20.75 -18.79
C VAL A 172 18.20 20.26 -20.12
N PHE A 173 16.96 20.61 -20.48
CA PHE A 173 16.33 20.24 -21.75
C PHE A 173 16.72 21.13 -22.93
N GLN A 174 17.67 22.06 -22.78
CA GLN A 174 18.18 22.92 -23.86
C GLN A 174 17.04 23.68 -24.59
N ASN A 175 16.14 24.28 -23.81
CA ASN A 175 14.93 24.99 -24.27
C ASN A 175 13.87 24.14 -24.97
N LYS A 176 14.05 22.82 -25.11
CA LYS A 176 13.00 21.93 -25.61
C LYS A 176 11.90 21.75 -24.57
N VAL A 177 10.67 21.64 -25.04
CA VAL A 177 9.46 21.52 -24.23
C VAL A 177 8.83 20.15 -24.40
N THR A 178 8.38 19.60 -23.29
CA THR A 178 7.55 18.41 -23.18
C THR A 178 6.39 18.69 -22.23
N GLY A 179 5.28 17.97 -22.38
CA GLY A 179 4.13 18.06 -21.50
C GLY A 179 3.12 16.94 -21.74
N LYS A 180 2.24 16.75 -20.77
CA LYS A 180 1.09 15.84 -20.81
C LYS A 180 -0.08 16.56 -20.15
N ALA A 181 -1.28 16.37 -20.67
CA ALA A 181 -2.51 16.80 -20.04
C ALA A 181 -3.55 15.68 -20.10
N ASP A 182 -4.26 15.50 -19.00
CA ASP A 182 -5.32 14.49 -18.89
C ASP A 182 -6.60 14.99 -19.58
N LEU A 183 -7.36 14.04 -20.13
CA LEU A 183 -8.65 14.26 -20.79
C LEU A 183 -9.77 13.45 -20.12
N GLU A 184 -9.43 12.59 -19.14
CA GLU A 184 -10.34 11.74 -18.38
C GLU A 184 -9.77 11.50 -16.97
N TRP A 185 -10.64 11.25 -15.97
CA TRP A 185 -10.25 11.19 -14.56
C TRP A 185 -11.04 10.13 -13.78
N ALA A 186 -10.54 9.80 -12.58
CA ALA A 186 -11.22 8.95 -11.60
C ALA A 186 -12.48 9.59 -10.95
N VAL A 187 -12.80 10.82 -11.33
CA VAL A 187 -13.91 11.63 -10.83
C VAL A 187 -14.60 12.29 -12.02
N PRO A 188 -15.91 12.58 -11.95
CA PRO A 188 -16.57 13.30 -13.02
C PRO A 188 -16.07 14.75 -13.06
N VAL A 189 -15.89 15.29 -14.27
CA VAL A 189 -15.48 16.68 -14.50
C VAL A 189 -16.47 17.35 -15.44
N GLU A 190 -17.12 18.41 -14.96
CA GLU A 190 -18.20 19.09 -15.71
C GLU A 190 -17.67 19.83 -16.94
N HIS A 191 -16.50 20.46 -16.83
CA HIS A 191 -15.85 21.17 -17.93
C HIS A 191 -14.33 20.96 -17.85
N ALA A 192 -13.74 20.42 -18.92
CA ALA A 192 -12.30 20.37 -19.08
C ALA A 192 -11.88 21.12 -20.34
N PHE A 193 -10.89 22.00 -20.22
CA PHE A 193 -10.31 22.73 -21.33
C PHE A 193 -8.79 22.55 -21.30
N VAL A 194 -8.24 21.94 -22.34
CA VAL A 194 -6.80 21.76 -22.53
C VAL A 194 -6.37 22.54 -23.75
N ARG A 195 -5.35 23.38 -23.61
CA ARG A 195 -4.81 24.17 -24.72
C ARG A 195 -3.29 24.14 -24.78
N LEU A 196 -2.76 23.95 -25.98
CA LEU A 196 -1.34 24.06 -26.28
C LEU A 196 -1.14 25.11 -27.38
N LEU A 197 -0.49 26.22 -27.05
CA LEU A 197 -0.18 27.32 -27.96
C LEU A 197 1.33 27.33 -28.27
N VAL A 198 1.71 27.04 -29.51
CA VAL A 198 3.10 26.83 -29.93
C VAL A 198 3.46 27.74 -31.11
N PRO A 199 4.61 28.43 -31.11
CA PRO A 199 5.05 29.18 -32.29
C PRO A 199 5.13 28.27 -33.52
N SER A 200 4.68 28.72 -34.68
CA SER A 200 4.68 27.94 -35.92
C SER A 200 6.09 27.51 -36.34
N SER A 201 7.13 28.24 -35.90
CA SER A 201 8.54 27.93 -36.15
C SER A 201 9.11 26.78 -35.30
N ARG A 202 8.45 26.38 -34.21
CA ARG A 202 8.93 25.33 -33.30
C ARG A 202 8.25 23.99 -33.60
N PRO A 203 8.99 22.91 -33.92
CA PRO A 203 8.38 21.61 -34.19
C PRO A 203 7.86 20.99 -32.89
N VAL A 204 6.59 20.56 -32.88
CA VAL A 204 5.99 19.83 -31.76
C VAL A 204 5.26 18.60 -32.28
N TRP A 205 5.45 17.46 -31.61
CA TRP A 205 4.73 16.22 -31.87
C TRP A 205 3.71 15.99 -30.77
N ILE A 206 2.51 15.58 -31.14
CA ILE A 206 1.40 15.33 -30.23
C ILE A 206 1.05 13.84 -30.31
N ALA A 207 1.01 13.17 -29.16
CA ALA A 207 0.69 11.76 -29.02
C ALA A 207 -0.53 11.61 -28.08
N PRO A 208 -1.69 11.16 -28.60
CA PRO A 208 -2.84 10.84 -27.76
C PRO A 208 -2.63 9.47 -27.09
N HIS A 209 -3.02 9.35 -25.82
CA HIS A 209 -3.07 8.11 -25.06
C HIS A 209 -4.52 7.79 -24.70
N HIS A 210 -4.94 6.55 -24.95
CA HIS A 210 -6.31 6.08 -24.67
C HIS A 210 -7.43 7.00 -25.20
N SER A 211 -7.13 7.82 -26.21
CA SER A 211 -8.02 8.86 -26.72
C SER A 211 -8.05 8.86 -28.25
N LYS A 212 -9.25 9.02 -28.80
CA LYS A 212 -9.47 9.27 -30.24
C LYS A 212 -9.79 10.74 -30.52
N LEU A 213 -9.80 11.59 -29.48
CA LEU A 213 -10.12 13.01 -29.60
C LEU A 213 -9.01 13.74 -30.35
N LYS A 214 -9.40 14.46 -31.40
CA LYS A 214 -8.50 15.36 -32.13
C LYS A 214 -8.65 16.78 -31.60
N PRO A 215 -7.56 17.56 -31.47
CA PRO A 215 -7.68 18.95 -31.11
C PRO A 215 -8.40 19.74 -32.20
N GLN A 216 -9.11 20.79 -31.79
CA GLN A 216 -9.41 21.90 -32.67
C GLN A 216 -8.11 22.67 -32.90
N LEU A 217 -7.57 22.61 -34.11
CA LEU A 217 -6.37 23.35 -34.50
C LEU A 217 -6.76 24.70 -35.12
N ARG A 218 -6.15 25.77 -34.63
CA ARG A 218 -6.17 27.08 -35.29
C ARG A 218 -4.74 27.55 -35.54
N GLU A 219 -4.51 28.15 -36.69
CA GLU A 219 -3.24 28.79 -37.02
C GLU A 219 -3.48 30.27 -37.23
N ALA A 220 -2.86 31.11 -36.40
CA ALA A 220 -2.98 32.56 -36.45
C ALA A 220 -1.78 33.20 -35.72
N ASP A 221 -1.41 34.42 -36.10
CA ASP A 221 -0.38 35.23 -35.43
C ASP A 221 0.97 34.52 -35.23
N ASP A 222 1.39 33.69 -36.20
CA ASP A 222 2.60 32.83 -36.11
C ASP A 222 2.56 31.78 -35.00
N TYR A 223 1.36 31.36 -34.58
CA TYR A 223 1.13 30.29 -33.62
C TYR A 223 0.21 29.20 -34.17
N ARG A 224 0.44 27.98 -33.69
CA ARG A 224 -0.48 26.84 -33.73
C ARG A 224 -1.13 26.68 -32.37
N ASP A 225 -2.45 26.69 -32.36
CA ASP A 225 -3.30 26.65 -31.17
C ASP A 225 -4.13 25.37 -31.19
N TYR A 226 -3.69 24.38 -30.40
CA TYR A 226 -4.36 23.09 -30.25
C TYR A 226 -5.28 23.14 -29.03
N ARG A 227 -6.58 22.85 -29.21
CA ARG A 227 -7.58 22.91 -28.14
C ARG A 227 -8.37 21.62 -28.02
N TRP A 228 -8.50 21.10 -26.82
CA TRP A 228 -9.43 20.04 -26.46
C TRP A 228 -10.42 20.62 -25.44
N GLU A 229 -11.70 20.56 -25.74
CA GLU A 229 -12.78 21.05 -24.89
C GLU A 229 -13.76 19.90 -24.68
N LEU A 230 -14.01 19.57 -23.41
CA LEU A 230 -14.85 18.45 -23.01
C LEU A 230 -15.87 18.93 -21.96
N HIS A 231 -17.09 18.41 -22.06
CA HIS A 231 -18.16 18.70 -21.12
C HIS A 231 -18.74 17.41 -20.57
N ASN A 232 -19.13 17.42 -19.29
CA ASN A 232 -19.73 16.29 -18.58
C ASN A 232 -18.89 15.00 -18.72
N VAL A 233 -17.58 15.11 -18.51
CA VAL A 233 -16.65 13.97 -18.57
C VAL A 233 -17.02 13.01 -17.43
N PRO A 234 -17.43 11.76 -17.73
CA PRO A 234 -17.77 10.81 -16.70
C PRO A 234 -16.52 10.36 -15.93
N GLU A 235 -16.71 9.82 -14.73
CA GLU A 235 -15.61 9.15 -14.03
C GLU A 235 -15.25 7.82 -14.70
N LEU A 236 -13.95 7.55 -14.83
CA LEU A 236 -13.42 6.23 -15.17
C LEU A 236 -12.92 5.55 -13.89
N ARG A 237 -13.64 4.51 -13.47
CA ARG A 237 -13.27 3.70 -12.30
C ARG A 237 -12.28 2.61 -12.69
N VAL A 238 -11.24 2.44 -11.88
CA VAL A 238 -10.26 1.36 -12.02
C VAL A 238 -10.31 0.51 -10.76
N ASP A 239 -10.52 -0.79 -10.92
CA ASP A 239 -10.53 -1.72 -9.79
C ASP A 239 -9.17 -1.79 -9.09
N SER A 240 -9.20 -1.80 -7.75
CA SER A 240 -8.00 -1.85 -6.91
C SER A 240 -7.18 -3.12 -7.15
N GLY A 241 -5.85 -3.00 -7.10
CA GLY A 241 -4.94 -4.12 -7.37
C GLY A 241 -4.54 -4.25 -8.84
N ALA A 242 -4.84 -3.25 -9.67
CA ALA A 242 -4.26 -3.12 -11.00
C ALA A 242 -2.73 -2.95 -10.93
N PRO A 243 -1.98 -3.42 -11.93
CA PRO A 243 -0.56 -3.12 -12.06
C PRO A 243 -0.30 -1.61 -12.14
N GLU A 244 0.83 -1.15 -11.59
CA GLU A 244 1.19 0.28 -11.60
C GLU A 244 1.31 0.86 -13.02
N TRP A 245 1.66 0.03 -13.99
CA TRP A 245 1.75 0.42 -15.40
C TRP A 245 0.40 0.58 -16.10
N TYR A 246 -0.70 0.14 -15.49
CA TYR A 246 -2.03 0.23 -16.07
C TYR A 246 -2.65 1.61 -15.80
N ASP A 247 -2.49 2.52 -16.77
CA ASP A 247 -3.10 3.85 -16.80
C ASP A 247 -4.12 3.93 -17.96
N PRO A 248 -5.42 3.63 -17.73
CA PRO A 248 -6.41 3.63 -18.80
C PRO A 248 -6.96 5.02 -19.13
N TYR A 249 -6.53 6.07 -18.41
CA TYR A 249 -7.11 7.40 -18.54
C TYR A 249 -6.69 8.05 -19.86
N ALA A 250 -7.68 8.57 -20.59
CA ALA A 250 -7.41 9.37 -21.77
C ALA A 250 -6.53 10.58 -21.44
N SER A 251 -5.47 10.79 -22.22
CA SER A 251 -4.58 11.96 -22.08
C SER A 251 -3.94 12.32 -23.42
N VAL A 252 -3.30 13.48 -23.47
CA VAL A 252 -2.51 13.91 -24.62
C VAL A 252 -1.13 14.36 -24.17
N GLN A 253 -0.11 13.83 -24.82
CA GLN A 253 1.29 14.20 -24.63
C GLN A 253 1.77 15.05 -25.79
N TRP A 254 2.71 15.96 -25.53
CA TRP A 254 3.46 16.67 -26.54
C TRP A 254 4.94 16.77 -26.20
N THR A 255 5.78 16.79 -27.24
CA THR A 255 7.23 16.82 -27.12
C THR A 255 7.86 17.51 -28.32
N GLU A 256 9.00 18.17 -28.13
CA GLU A 256 9.86 18.67 -29.21
C GLU A 256 11.05 17.74 -29.50
N PHE A 257 11.04 16.54 -28.93
CA PHE A 257 11.94 15.45 -29.33
C PHE A 257 11.24 14.60 -30.38
N ARG A 258 11.85 14.51 -31.56
CA ARG A 258 11.31 13.82 -32.72
C ARG A 258 11.27 12.31 -32.54
N ASP A 259 12.34 11.77 -31.98
CA ASP A 259 12.62 10.34 -31.90
C ASP A 259 13.50 10.03 -30.68
N TRP A 260 13.57 8.75 -30.32
CA TRP A 260 14.44 8.30 -29.23
C TRP A 260 15.93 8.58 -29.49
N ALA A 261 16.34 8.62 -30.76
CA ALA A 261 17.71 8.99 -31.13
C ALA A 261 18.03 10.44 -30.72
N GLU A 262 17.07 11.36 -30.79
CA GLU A 262 17.23 12.74 -30.31
C GLU A 262 17.35 12.82 -28.80
N VAL A 263 16.57 12.00 -28.07
CA VAL A 263 16.71 11.86 -26.61
C VAL A 263 18.10 11.34 -26.26
N VAL A 264 18.61 10.34 -26.98
CA VAL A 264 19.99 9.83 -26.81
C VAL A 264 21.02 10.92 -27.09
N ARG A 265 20.92 11.65 -28.21
CA ARG A 265 21.86 12.75 -28.54
C ARG A 265 21.88 13.83 -27.47
N TRP A 266 20.74 14.15 -26.88
CA TRP A 266 20.64 15.08 -25.77
C TRP A 266 21.30 14.54 -24.49
N ALA A 267 21.08 13.27 -24.15
CA ALA A 267 21.59 12.67 -22.92
C ALA A 267 23.09 12.31 -22.97
N LEU A 268 23.61 11.88 -24.12
CA LEU A 268 25.00 11.46 -24.30
C LEU A 268 26.06 12.42 -23.69
N PRO A 269 26.02 13.74 -23.93
CA PRO A 269 26.98 14.65 -23.32
C PRO A 269 26.87 14.73 -21.78
N LEU A 270 25.69 14.46 -21.20
CA LEU A 270 25.48 14.47 -19.75
C LEU A 270 26.11 13.26 -19.07
N TYR A 271 26.15 12.10 -19.76
CA TYR A 271 26.61 10.82 -19.23
C TYR A 271 28.00 10.40 -19.71
N ARG A 272 28.79 11.33 -20.26
CA ARG A 272 30.11 11.00 -20.78
C ARG A 272 31.08 10.68 -19.62
N PRO A 273 31.73 9.49 -19.60
CA PRO A 273 32.78 9.20 -18.62
C PRO A 273 33.88 10.26 -18.69
N GLN A 274 34.25 10.81 -17.53
CA GLN A 274 35.30 11.81 -17.44
C GLN A 274 36.67 11.13 -17.53
N ARG A 275 37.60 11.75 -18.29
CA ARG A 275 38.97 11.22 -18.43
C ARG A 275 39.78 11.30 -17.13
N ASP A 276 39.51 12.29 -16.30
CA ASP A 276 40.11 12.41 -14.97
C ASP A 276 39.14 11.88 -13.92
N MET A 277 39.40 10.67 -13.43
CA MET A 277 38.63 10.02 -12.37
C MET A 277 39.05 10.46 -10.96
N GLY A 278 40.13 11.25 -10.84
CA GLY A 278 40.77 11.53 -9.56
C GLY A 278 41.54 10.34 -8.99
N GLU A 279 42.47 10.63 -8.07
CA GLU A 279 43.43 9.64 -7.57
C GLU A 279 42.77 8.50 -6.77
N ALA A 280 41.76 8.83 -5.96
CA ALA A 280 41.10 7.87 -5.09
C ALA A 280 40.31 6.81 -5.86
N LEU A 281 39.53 7.24 -6.87
CA LEU A 281 38.76 6.32 -7.72
C LEU A 281 39.69 5.49 -8.60
N ARG A 282 40.75 6.10 -9.15
CA ARG A 282 41.76 5.37 -9.94
C ARG A 282 42.44 4.26 -9.14
N ARG A 283 42.85 4.52 -7.90
CA ARG A 283 43.44 3.49 -7.02
C ARG A 283 42.50 2.30 -6.80
N GLU A 284 41.20 2.58 -6.69
CA GLU A 284 40.18 1.56 -6.50
C GLU A 284 39.96 0.70 -7.75
N VAL A 285 39.92 1.32 -8.93
CA VAL A 285 39.91 0.62 -10.22
C VAL A 285 41.13 -0.27 -10.38
N GLU A 286 42.33 0.25 -10.07
CA GLU A 286 43.58 -0.52 -10.12
C GLU A 286 43.60 -1.68 -9.11
N ARG A 287 43.02 -1.49 -7.92
CA ARG A 287 42.86 -2.55 -6.91
C ARG A 287 41.98 -3.67 -7.45
N ILE A 288 40.79 -3.33 -7.98
CA ILE A 288 39.87 -4.30 -8.59
C ILE A 288 40.53 -5.04 -9.76
N ALA A 289 41.30 -4.34 -10.60
CA ALA A 289 42.01 -4.95 -11.72
C ALA A 289 43.07 -5.99 -11.28
N ARG A 290 43.73 -5.78 -10.13
CA ARG A 290 44.72 -6.70 -9.55
C ARG A 290 44.07 -7.89 -8.84
N GLU A 291 42.96 -7.68 -8.14
CA GLU A 291 42.29 -8.72 -7.36
C GLU A 291 41.42 -9.65 -8.21
N HIS A 292 40.89 -9.16 -9.33
CA HIS A 292 40.02 -9.93 -10.22
C HIS A 292 40.65 -10.06 -11.61
N ALA A 293 41.04 -11.29 -11.95
CA ALA A 293 41.69 -11.61 -13.22
C ALA A 293 40.71 -11.57 -14.40
N ASP A 294 39.48 -12.04 -14.20
CA ASP A 294 38.49 -12.16 -15.26
C ASP A 294 37.53 -10.93 -15.32
N PRO A 295 37.00 -10.59 -16.50
CA PRO A 295 36.05 -9.49 -16.65
C PRO A 295 34.77 -9.62 -15.80
N ALA A 296 34.25 -10.83 -15.58
CA ALA A 296 33.00 -11.02 -14.85
C ALA A 296 33.16 -10.70 -13.35
N GLY A 297 34.26 -11.15 -12.75
CA GLY A 297 34.65 -10.81 -11.38
C GLY A 297 34.84 -9.30 -11.20
N ARG A 298 35.44 -8.62 -12.18
CA ARG A 298 35.59 -7.15 -12.17
C ARG A 298 34.25 -6.42 -12.18
N VAL A 299 33.31 -6.83 -13.03
CA VAL A 299 31.96 -6.24 -13.07
C VAL A 299 31.24 -6.40 -11.74
N ALA A 300 31.24 -7.63 -11.18
CA ALA A 300 30.61 -7.90 -9.89
C ALA A 300 31.26 -7.07 -8.75
N ALA A 301 32.59 -6.94 -8.75
CA ALA A 301 33.32 -6.16 -7.76
C ALA A 301 32.99 -4.66 -7.82
N VAL A 302 32.94 -4.07 -9.02
CA VAL A 302 32.54 -2.67 -9.22
C VAL A 302 31.12 -2.44 -8.72
N LEU A 303 30.17 -3.29 -9.12
CA LEU A 303 28.77 -3.13 -8.68
C LEU A 303 28.64 -3.19 -7.15
N LYS A 304 29.26 -4.20 -6.53
CA LYS A 304 29.21 -4.39 -5.07
C LYS A 304 29.85 -3.24 -4.31
N LEU A 305 30.96 -2.72 -4.82
CA LEU A 305 31.58 -1.52 -4.25
C LEU A 305 30.62 -0.34 -4.26
N VAL A 306 29.95 -0.06 -5.39
CA VAL A 306 29.03 1.08 -5.49
C VAL A 306 27.78 0.87 -4.63
N GLN A 307 27.24 -0.36 -4.56
CA GLN A 307 26.11 -0.67 -3.70
C GLN A 307 26.45 -0.57 -2.20
N ARG A 308 27.66 -0.97 -1.81
CA ARG A 308 28.12 -0.96 -0.41
C ARG A 308 28.56 0.42 0.06
N ASP A 309 29.35 1.12 -0.74
CA ASP A 309 30.12 2.28 -0.28
C ASP A 309 29.52 3.63 -0.71
N ILE A 310 28.51 3.63 -1.59
CA ILE A 310 27.83 4.85 -2.04
C ILE A 310 26.38 4.79 -1.57
N ARG A 311 26.02 5.66 -0.62
CA ARG A 311 24.66 5.78 -0.11
C ARG A 311 23.74 6.41 -1.15
N TYR A 312 22.50 5.93 -1.26
CA TYR A 312 21.51 6.61 -2.09
C TYR A 312 21.13 7.96 -1.47
N LEU A 313 21.27 9.05 -2.22
CA LEU A 313 20.82 10.39 -1.85
C LEU A 313 20.68 11.21 -3.13
N GLY A 314 19.45 11.54 -3.50
CA GLY A 314 19.16 12.39 -4.67
C GLY A 314 19.25 13.86 -4.33
N ILE A 315 20.06 14.59 -5.08
CA ILE A 315 20.06 16.06 -5.07
C ILE A 315 19.69 16.47 -6.49
N GLU A 316 18.39 16.61 -6.71
CA GLU A 316 17.76 16.72 -8.03
C GLU A 316 17.38 18.15 -8.40
N VAL A 317 18.03 19.12 -7.77
CA VAL A 317 17.77 20.55 -7.95
C VAL A 317 18.25 21.02 -9.32
N GLY A 318 17.36 21.67 -10.08
CA GLY A 318 17.70 22.29 -11.36
C GLY A 318 18.24 21.28 -12.39
N PRO A 319 19.44 21.50 -12.98
CA PRO A 319 20.04 20.55 -13.90
C PRO A 319 20.30 19.17 -13.28
N GLY A 320 20.50 19.11 -11.96
CA GLY A 320 20.69 17.87 -11.20
C GLY A 320 19.49 16.93 -11.22
N SER A 321 18.33 17.36 -11.75
CA SER A 321 17.21 16.43 -12.02
C SER A 321 17.55 15.36 -13.06
N HIS A 322 18.41 15.66 -14.04
CA HIS A 322 18.73 14.73 -15.15
C HIS A 322 20.23 14.58 -15.41
N ALA A 323 21.02 15.60 -15.12
CA ALA A 323 22.46 15.57 -15.29
C ALA A 323 23.11 14.91 -14.05
N PRO A 324 23.94 13.87 -14.22
CA PRO A 324 24.65 13.25 -13.11
C PRO A 324 25.78 14.15 -12.59
N THR A 325 26.09 13.98 -11.31
CA THR A 325 27.29 14.50 -10.66
C THR A 325 28.53 13.74 -11.16
N ALA A 326 29.68 14.42 -11.19
CA ALA A 326 30.95 13.81 -11.58
C ALA A 326 31.30 12.56 -10.73
N PRO A 327 31.74 11.43 -11.33
CA PRO A 327 32.08 10.20 -10.63
C PRO A 327 33.10 10.37 -9.50
N SER A 328 34.12 11.21 -9.70
CA SER A 328 35.14 11.52 -8.69
C SER A 328 34.51 12.14 -7.45
N THR A 329 33.61 13.12 -7.63
CA THR A 329 32.85 13.76 -6.55
C THR A 329 31.90 12.80 -5.86
N VAL A 330 31.17 11.96 -6.60
CA VAL A 330 30.29 10.92 -6.04
C VAL A 330 31.09 9.95 -5.15
N PHE A 331 32.24 9.50 -5.64
CA PHE A 331 33.12 8.59 -4.90
C PHE A 331 33.74 9.26 -3.67
N GLU A 332 34.13 10.54 -3.74
CA GLU A 332 34.67 11.30 -2.62
C GLU A 332 33.62 11.50 -1.51
N ARG A 333 32.41 11.93 -1.88
CA ARG A 333 31.34 12.24 -0.92
C ARG A 333 30.57 11.01 -0.41
N ARG A 334 30.74 9.86 -1.06
CA ARG A 334 30.10 8.57 -0.73
C ARG A 334 28.56 8.57 -0.82
N PHE A 335 27.97 9.41 -1.67
CA PHE A 335 26.54 9.37 -1.96
C PHE A 335 26.20 9.87 -3.37
N GLY A 336 25.05 9.42 -3.87
CA GLY A 336 24.43 9.85 -5.13
C GLY A 336 23.16 9.06 -5.44
N ASP A 337 22.37 9.53 -6.40
CA ASP A 337 21.16 8.86 -6.88
C ASP A 337 21.43 7.90 -8.06
N CYS A 338 20.39 7.50 -8.79
CA CYS A 338 20.47 6.51 -9.86
C CYS A 338 21.42 6.89 -10.99
N LYS A 339 21.36 8.13 -11.49
CA LYS A 339 22.22 8.63 -12.57
C LYS A 339 23.67 8.78 -12.11
N ASP A 340 23.89 9.26 -10.88
CA ASP A 340 25.21 9.41 -10.28
C ASP A 340 25.91 8.05 -10.17
N LYS A 341 25.21 7.07 -9.58
CA LYS A 341 25.73 5.73 -9.37
C LYS A 341 25.93 4.98 -10.69
N ALA A 342 25.03 5.14 -11.65
CA ALA A 342 25.17 4.54 -12.98
C ALA A 342 26.40 5.09 -13.70
N LEU A 343 26.61 6.41 -13.71
CA LEU A 343 27.78 7.02 -14.34
C LEU A 343 29.09 6.61 -13.64
N LEU A 344 29.08 6.48 -12.31
CA LEU A 344 30.23 5.97 -11.56
C LEU A 344 30.61 4.54 -11.98
N VAL A 345 29.63 3.63 -12.04
CA VAL A 345 29.87 2.25 -12.48
C VAL A 345 30.39 2.22 -13.92
N VAL A 346 29.75 2.95 -14.85
CA VAL A 346 30.18 3.00 -16.26
C VAL A 346 31.62 3.52 -16.36
N THR A 347 31.97 4.55 -15.60
CA THR A 347 33.33 5.14 -15.59
C THR A 347 34.37 4.14 -15.09
N MET A 348 34.07 3.39 -14.03
CA MET A 348 34.98 2.35 -13.53
C MET A 348 35.13 1.19 -14.51
N LEU A 349 34.05 0.76 -15.16
CA LEU A 349 34.07 -0.34 -16.13
C LEU A 349 34.78 0.05 -17.43
N ASP A 350 34.60 1.28 -17.92
CA ASP A 350 35.33 1.82 -19.08
C ASP A 350 36.85 1.81 -18.83
N ALA A 351 37.28 2.24 -17.63
CA ALA A 351 38.69 2.19 -17.23
C ALA A 351 39.26 0.76 -17.10
N LEU A 352 38.39 -0.24 -16.92
CA LEU A 352 38.75 -1.67 -16.91
C LEU A 352 38.67 -2.32 -18.29
N GLY A 353 38.30 -1.56 -19.34
CA GLY A 353 38.14 -2.05 -20.71
C GLY A 353 36.89 -2.89 -20.93
N ILE A 354 35.84 -2.66 -20.14
CA ILE A 354 34.58 -3.42 -20.20
C ILE A 354 33.48 -2.55 -20.83
N ASP A 355 32.82 -3.06 -21.87
CA ASP A 355 31.71 -2.37 -22.54
C ASP A 355 30.52 -2.19 -21.59
N ALA A 356 30.28 -0.95 -21.20
CA ALA A 356 29.16 -0.55 -20.34
C ALA A 356 28.55 0.78 -20.78
N ALA A 357 27.24 0.91 -20.63
CA ALA A 357 26.51 2.14 -20.91
C ALA A 357 25.38 2.39 -19.91
N PRO A 358 25.05 3.65 -19.60
CA PRO A 358 23.84 3.97 -18.86
C PRO A 358 22.60 3.59 -19.67
N ALA A 359 21.55 3.17 -18.98
CA ALA A 359 20.29 2.78 -19.58
C ALA A 359 19.12 3.41 -18.83
N LEU A 360 18.37 4.29 -19.50
CA LEU A 360 17.20 4.95 -18.92
C LEU A 360 16.01 3.99 -18.95
N VAL A 361 15.31 3.84 -17.83
CA VAL A 361 14.14 2.96 -17.68
C VAL A 361 13.01 3.70 -16.95
N ASN A 362 11.81 3.14 -17.03
CA ASN A 362 10.70 3.56 -16.19
C ASN A 362 10.28 2.42 -15.26
N THR A 363 10.37 2.62 -13.95
CA THR A 363 10.07 1.60 -12.95
C THR A 363 8.58 1.44 -12.66
N ALA A 364 7.76 2.45 -12.97
CA ALA A 364 6.32 2.46 -12.70
C ALA A 364 5.52 1.96 -13.90
N ILE A 365 5.70 2.59 -15.07
CA ILE A 365 5.00 2.19 -16.30
C ILE A 365 5.72 1.06 -17.05
N ALA A 366 6.96 0.74 -16.68
CA ALA A 366 7.71 -0.40 -17.21
C ALA A 366 7.63 -0.48 -18.75
N ARG A 367 7.09 -1.58 -19.29
CA ARG A 367 6.97 -1.83 -20.73
C ARG A 367 6.12 -0.80 -21.47
N GLU A 368 5.20 -0.12 -20.78
CA GLU A 368 4.33 0.90 -21.38
C GLU A 368 5.11 2.15 -21.79
N VAL A 369 6.38 2.30 -21.40
CA VAL A 369 7.24 3.36 -21.97
C VAL A 369 7.34 3.27 -23.50
N ALA A 370 7.13 2.08 -24.09
CA ALA A 370 7.10 1.90 -25.54
C ALA A 370 5.88 2.56 -26.22
N THR A 371 4.82 2.89 -25.46
CA THR A 371 3.64 3.59 -25.97
C THR A 371 3.74 5.11 -25.82
N TRP A 372 4.78 5.60 -25.14
CA TRP A 372 5.04 7.03 -24.91
C TRP A 372 5.71 7.70 -26.11
N ALA A 373 5.45 9.00 -26.30
CA ALA A 373 6.21 9.80 -27.23
C ALA A 373 7.67 9.91 -26.76
N PRO A 374 8.64 10.03 -27.68
CA PRO A 374 10.03 10.25 -27.32
C PRO A 374 10.19 11.50 -26.45
N THR A 375 10.60 11.32 -25.21
CA THR A 375 10.88 12.43 -24.29
C THR A 375 11.79 11.98 -23.15
N PRO A 376 12.72 12.82 -22.68
CA PRO A 376 13.50 12.54 -21.48
C PRO A 376 12.64 12.22 -20.24
N THR A 377 11.46 12.83 -20.13
CA THR A 377 10.56 12.68 -18.97
C THR A 377 9.79 11.35 -18.99
N ALA A 378 10.03 10.47 -19.97
CA ALA A 378 9.44 9.14 -20.01
C ALA A 378 10.16 8.16 -19.06
N PHE A 379 11.33 8.54 -18.53
CA PHE A 379 12.16 7.71 -17.66
C PHE A 379 12.25 8.32 -16.27
N ASN A 380 12.26 7.45 -15.25
CA ASN A 380 12.37 7.85 -13.84
C ASN A 380 13.53 7.15 -13.11
N HIS A 381 14.32 6.32 -13.82
CA HIS A 381 15.43 5.59 -13.22
C HIS A 381 16.54 5.30 -14.25
N VAL A 382 17.76 5.08 -13.76
CA VAL A 382 18.95 4.79 -14.59
C VAL A 382 19.65 3.54 -14.11
N LEU A 383 19.83 2.58 -15.02
CA LEU A 383 20.57 1.34 -14.85
C LEU A 383 21.89 1.36 -15.62
N VAL A 384 22.65 0.27 -15.53
CA VAL A 384 23.83 0.03 -16.35
C VAL A 384 23.65 -1.23 -17.18
N ARG A 385 23.84 -1.10 -18.49
CA ARG A 385 23.94 -2.21 -19.44
C ARG A 385 25.41 -2.58 -19.57
N VAL A 386 25.76 -3.86 -19.45
CA VAL A 386 27.15 -4.36 -19.59
C VAL A 386 27.21 -5.48 -20.62
N ARG A 387 28.20 -5.47 -21.54
CA ARG A 387 28.56 -6.64 -22.36
C ARG A 387 29.88 -7.22 -21.90
N THR A 388 29.87 -8.49 -21.52
CA THR A 388 31.09 -9.23 -21.16
C THR A 388 30.89 -10.72 -21.38
N GLY A 389 31.94 -11.43 -21.78
CA GLY A 389 31.86 -12.88 -22.03
C GLY A 389 30.82 -13.30 -23.07
N GLY A 390 30.51 -12.42 -24.04
CA GLY A 390 29.47 -12.66 -25.05
C GLY A 390 28.03 -12.54 -24.54
N LYS A 391 27.82 -12.11 -23.29
CA LYS A 391 26.51 -11.95 -22.64
C LYS A 391 26.20 -10.49 -22.33
N LEU A 392 24.91 -10.18 -22.24
CA LEU A 392 24.37 -8.89 -21.87
C LEU A 392 23.85 -8.95 -20.42
N TYR A 393 24.13 -7.92 -19.63
CA TYR A 393 23.68 -7.80 -18.25
C TYR A 393 23.02 -6.45 -18.00
N TRP A 394 21.95 -6.45 -17.21
CA TRP A 394 21.28 -5.25 -16.71
C TRP A 394 21.54 -5.13 -15.20
N LEU A 395 22.35 -4.17 -14.80
CA LEU A 395 22.81 -4.01 -13.42
C LEU A 395 22.25 -2.73 -12.82
N ASP A 396 21.81 -2.83 -11.57
CA ASP A 396 21.23 -1.72 -10.82
C ASP A 396 22.13 -1.37 -9.62
N PRO A 397 22.88 -0.27 -9.70
CA PRO A 397 23.78 0.15 -8.62
C PRO A 397 23.06 0.81 -7.45
N THR A 398 21.74 1.03 -7.53
CA THR A 398 20.96 1.70 -6.48
C THR A 398 20.34 0.74 -5.48
N ARG A 399 20.38 -0.57 -5.74
CA ARG A 399 19.89 -1.59 -4.81
C ARG A 399 20.79 -1.68 -3.58
N SER A 400 20.25 -2.29 -2.52
CA SER A 400 21.06 -2.83 -1.42
C SER A 400 22.18 -3.72 -1.95
N LEU A 401 23.20 -3.94 -1.11
CA LEU A 401 24.33 -4.81 -1.44
C LEU A 401 23.85 -6.21 -1.85
N GLN A 402 23.98 -6.50 -3.14
CA GLN A 402 23.70 -7.82 -3.67
C GLN A 402 24.90 -8.76 -3.44
N GLN A 403 24.59 -10.03 -3.20
CA GLN A 403 25.59 -11.10 -3.21
C GLN A 403 25.54 -11.90 -4.51
N GLY A 404 26.51 -12.79 -4.71
CA GLY A 404 26.63 -13.57 -5.95
C GLY A 404 27.83 -13.20 -6.80
N ASP A 405 28.26 -14.11 -7.66
CA ASP A 405 29.02 -13.75 -8.85
C ASP A 405 28.11 -13.07 -9.90
N LEU A 406 28.69 -12.62 -11.03
CA LEU A 406 27.94 -11.90 -12.06
C LEU A 406 26.75 -12.70 -12.65
N GLU A 407 26.81 -14.03 -12.65
CA GLU A 407 25.72 -14.88 -13.16
C GLU A 407 24.54 -14.97 -12.19
N HIS A 408 24.80 -14.80 -10.90
CA HIS A 408 23.82 -14.93 -9.81
C HIS A 408 23.34 -13.58 -9.24
N LEU A 409 23.91 -12.46 -9.70
CA LEU A 409 23.37 -11.12 -9.40
C LEU A 409 21.96 -10.97 -10.00
N TYR A 410 21.06 -10.36 -9.21
CA TYR A 410 19.72 -10.07 -9.70
C TYR A 410 19.76 -8.96 -10.75
N GLN A 411 19.02 -9.17 -11.83
CA GLN A 411 18.87 -8.21 -12.92
C GLN A 411 17.41 -7.77 -12.97
N PRO A 412 17.11 -6.48 -12.77
CA PRO A 412 15.75 -6.00 -12.94
C PRO A 412 15.32 -6.08 -14.41
N ASP A 413 14.02 -6.24 -14.62
CA ASP A 413 13.40 -6.22 -15.94
C ASP A 413 12.20 -5.27 -15.91
N TYR A 414 12.32 -4.16 -16.61
CA TYR A 414 11.27 -3.15 -16.76
C TYR A 414 10.68 -3.17 -18.19
N GLY A 415 10.90 -4.23 -18.95
CA GLY A 415 10.43 -4.39 -20.33
C GLY A 415 11.31 -3.69 -21.36
N TYR A 416 11.54 -2.39 -21.23
CA TYR A 416 12.34 -1.61 -22.18
C TYR A 416 13.28 -0.62 -21.49
N ALA A 417 14.45 -0.41 -22.11
CA ALA A 417 15.43 0.59 -21.71
C ALA A 417 15.89 1.42 -22.91
N LEU A 418 16.12 2.73 -22.71
CA LEU A 418 16.84 3.56 -23.66
C LEU A 418 18.32 3.57 -23.30
N VAL A 419 19.12 2.82 -24.06
CA VAL A 419 20.57 2.71 -23.85
C VAL A 419 21.27 3.94 -24.42
N LEU A 420 22.09 4.60 -23.60
CA LEU A 420 22.79 5.82 -23.98
C LEU A 420 24.12 5.49 -24.68
N GLU A 421 24.04 5.15 -25.97
CA GLU A 421 25.19 4.81 -26.83
C GLU A 421 25.18 5.61 -28.13
N GLN A 422 26.38 5.83 -28.69
CA GLN A 422 26.52 6.41 -30.03
C GLN A 422 25.77 5.54 -31.06
N GLY A 423 24.83 6.16 -31.79
CA GLY A 423 24.03 5.48 -32.81
C GLY A 423 22.78 4.74 -32.29
N ALA A 424 22.52 4.72 -30.97
CA ALA A 424 21.28 4.18 -30.44
C ALA A 424 20.08 5.03 -30.92
N ALA A 425 19.06 4.36 -31.47
CA ALA A 425 17.93 5.03 -32.13
C ALA A 425 16.55 4.65 -31.57
N GLY A 426 16.49 3.73 -30.61
CA GLY A 426 15.23 3.21 -30.08
C GLY A 426 15.40 2.50 -28.75
N LEU A 427 14.25 2.11 -28.18
CA LEU A 427 14.19 1.32 -26.97
C LEU A 427 14.74 -0.09 -27.21
N SER A 428 15.53 -0.59 -26.27
CA SER A 428 16.05 -1.95 -26.24
C SER A 428 15.19 -2.80 -25.32
N PRO A 429 14.71 -3.98 -25.74
CA PRO A 429 14.03 -4.89 -24.84
C PRO A 429 14.99 -5.33 -23.74
N MET A 430 14.48 -5.37 -22.52
CA MET A 430 15.14 -5.99 -21.40
C MET A 430 14.81 -7.47 -21.40
N ALA A 431 15.77 -8.28 -20.99
CA ALA A 431 15.56 -9.70 -20.74
C ALA A 431 16.23 -9.99 -19.40
N GLY A 432 15.44 -9.98 -18.33
CA GLY A 432 15.89 -10.47 -17.03
C GLY A 432 16.41 -11.91 -17.16
N ARG A 433 17.40 -12.28 -16.35
CA ARG A 433 17.85 -13.68 -16.26
C ARG A 433 16.92 -14.51 -15.37
N ALA A 434 17.26 -15.79 -15.22
CA ALA A 434 16.50 -16.80 -14.49
C ALA A 434 15.77 -16.23 -13.27
N ALA A 435 14.46 -16.45 -13.24
CA ALA A 435 13.60 -16.00 -12.17
C ALA A 435 14.07 -16.57 -10.82
N PRO A 436 14.14 -15.74 -9.76
CA PRO A 436 14.50 -16.19 -8.42
C PRO A 436 13.59 -17.35 -7.99
N ARG A 437 14.18 -18.30 -7.27
CA ARG A 437 13.49 -19.49 -6.78
C ARG A 437 13.46 -19.51 -5.26
N LYS A 438 12.33 -19.96 -4.72
CA LYS A 438 12.17 -20.37 -3.33
C LYS A 438 12.02 -21.89 -3.29
N THR A 439 12.92 -22.58 -2.61
CA THR A 439 12.83 -24.02 -2.41
C THR A 439 12.62 -24.31 -0.94
N VAL A 440 11.60 -25.10 -0.61
CA VAL A 440 11.22 -25.47 0.76
C VAL A 440 11.31 -26.98 0.91
N HIS A 441 11.95 -27.43 1.98
CA HIS A 441 11.93 -28.82 2.40
C HIS A 441 11.40 -28.91 3.84
N ALA A 442 10.18 -29.40 3.97
CA ALA A 442 9.48 -29.58 5.23
C ALA A 442 9.54 -31.06 5.65
N LEU A 443 9.88 -31.34 6.91
CA LEU A 443 9.92 -32.70 7.47
C LEU A 443 9.08 -32.76 8.74
N PHE A 444 8.01 -33.55 8.71
CA PHE A 444 7.25 -33.96 9.88
C PHE A 444 7.75 -35.35 10.34
N ASP A 445 8.36 -35.41 11.52
CA ASP A 445 8.82 -36.66 12.12
C ASP A 445 7.86 -37.12 13.23
N ALA A 446 6.92 -38.00 12.85
CA ALA A 446 5.99 -38.66 13.77
C ALA A 446 6.42 -40.09 14.14
N SER A 447 7.67 -40.46 13.86
CA SER A 447 8.17 -41.83 14.08
C SER A 447 8.13 -42.28 15.55
N ALA A 448 8.12 -41.33 16.50
CA ALA A 448 8.03 -41.59 17.94
C ALA A 448 6.65 -42.08 18.42
N GLY A 449 5.61 -42.03 17.58
CA GLY A 449 4.27 -42.52 17.89
C GLY A 449 3.18 -41.44 17.90
N LEU A 450 1.92 -41.86 17.73
CA LEU A 450 0.76 -40.98 17.54
C LEU A 450 0.39 -40.11 18.76
N ALA A 451 0.84 -40.51 19.95
CA ALA A 451 0.60 -39.75 21.18
C ALA A 451 1.75 -38.79 21.53
N GLN A 452 2.86 -38.82 20.78
CA GLN A 452 4.03 -37.99 21.03
C GLN A 452 3.97 -36.69 20.21
N PRO A 453 4.57 -35.59 20.70
CA PRO A 453 4.74 -34.39 19.90
C PRO A 453 5.57 -34.69 18.65
N VAL A 454 5.11 -34.21 17.50
CA VAL A 454 5.80 -34.37 16.21
C VAL A 454 6.88 -33.32 16.05
N GLY A 455 8.09 -33.75 15.66
CA GLY A 455 9.16 -32.84 15.27
C GLY A 455 8.86 -32.28 13.88
N TYR A 456 8.99 -30.97 13.70
CA TYR A 456 8.75 -30.31 12.42
C TYR A 456 9.95 -29.44 12.06
N THR A 457 10.64 -29.79 10.97
CA THR A 457 11.80 -29.04 10.47
C THR A 457 11.48 -28.45 9.11
N VAL A 458 11.69 -27.16 8.94
CA VAL A 458 11.52 -26.47 7.65
C VAL A 458 12.87 -25.93 7.22
N THR A 459 13.30 -26.32 6.03
CA THR A 459 14.50 -25.79 5.38
C THR A 459 14.09 -24.99 4.16
N THR A 460 14.25 -23.67 4.20
CA THR A 460 13.86 -22.78 3.11
C THR A 460 15.10 -22.13 2.50
N THR A 461 15.31 -22.32 1.20
CA THR A 461 16.37 -21.67 0.43
C THR A 461 15.77 -20.62 -0.50
N PHE A 462 16.23 -19.38 -0.36
CA PHE A 462 15.94 -18.28 -1.26
C PHE A 462 17.13 -18.03 -2.18
N GLU A 463 16.86 -17.73 -3.45
CA GLU A 463 17.87 -17.40 -4.45
C GLU A 463 17.64 -15.99 -5.04
N GLY A 464 18.71 -15.35 -5.53
CA GLY A 464 18.63 -14.07 -6.21
C GLY A 464 18.08 -12.95 -5.31
N ARG A 465 17.15 -12.14 -5.83
CA ARG A 465 16.52 -11.03 -5.09
C ARG A 465 15.89 -11.45 -3.76
N GLY A 466 15.35 -12.67 -3.69
CA GLY A 466 14.78 -13.22 -2.45
C GLY A 466 15.84 -13.40 -1.37
N ALA A 467 17.03 -13.90 -1.75
CA ALA A 467 18.15 -14.06 -0.85
C ALA A 467 18.68 -12.70 -0.35
N ASP A 468 18.85 -11.73 -1.25
CA ASP A 468 19.30 -10.38 -0.89
C ASP A 468 18.32 -9.68 0.05
N SER A 469 17.02 -9.73 -0.25
CA SER A 469 15.97 -9.15 0.62
C SER A 469 15.96 -9.79 2.01
N LEU A 470 16.18 -11.11 2.07
CA LEU A 470 16.23 -11.83 3.33
C LEU A 470 17.49 -11.51 4.15
N ARG A 471 18.65 -11.33 3.50
CA ARG A 471 19.87 -10.85 4.19
C ARG A 471 19.63 -9.50 4.87
N ASP A 472 19.01 -8.56 4.17
CA ASP A 472 18.68 -7.25 4.71
C ASP A 472 17.71 -7.35 5.91
N GLN A 473 16.69 -8.21 5.81
CA GLN A 473 15.73 -8.45 6.90
C GLN A 473 16.38 -9.10 8.12
N LEU A 474 17.33 -10.02 7.93
CA LEU A 474 18.05 -10.68 9.02
C LEU A 474 18.95 -9.69 9.79
N VAL A 475 19.56 -8.73 9.09
CA VAL A 475 20.37 -7.69 9.73
C VAL A 475 19.50 -6.71 10.52
N SER A 476 18.35 -6.32 9.96
CA SER A 476 17.49 -5.29 10.55
C SER A 476 16.54 -5.83 11.63
N ASN A 477 15.83 -6.93 11.37
CA ASN A 477 14.63 -7.34 12.11
C ASN A 477 14.51 -8.87 12.36
N LYS A 478 15.62 -9.58 12.64
CA LYS A 478 15.62 -11.05 12.82
C LYS A 478 14.56 -11.57 13.81
N ALA A 479 14.35 -10.90 14.94
CA ALA A 479 13.39 -11.35 15.95
C ALA A 479 11.93 -11.30 15.46
N GLU A 480 11.60 -10.28 14.67
CA GLU A 480 10.29 -10.16 14.04
C GLU A 480 10.10 -11.25 12.98
N LEU A 481 11.11 -11.48 12.14
CA LEU A 481 11.10 -12.53 11.12
C LEU A 481 10.81 -13.92 11.73
N VAL A 482 11.51 -14.28 12.82
CA VAL A 482 11.28 -15.54 13.55
C VAL A 482 9.83 -15.62 14.05
N THR A 483 9.28 -14.52 14.54
CA THR A 483 7.90 -14.47 15.02
C THR A 483 6.91 -14.63 13.87
N GLN A 484 7.16 -14.00 12.72
CA GLN A 484 6.32 -14.09 11.52
C GLN A 484 6.27 -15.52 10.99
N TYR A 485 7.40 -16.21 10.85
CA TYR A 485 7.43 -17.60 10.39
C TYR A 485 6.78 -18.57 11.37
N ARG A 486 7.03 -18.43 12.68
CA ARG A 486 6.33 -19.23 13.69
C ARG A 486 4.81 -19.05 13.59
N ASN A 487 4.35 -17.79 13.45
CA ASN A 487 2.92 -17.49 13.35
C ASN A 487 2.31 -17.96 12.02
N PHE A 488 3.10 -18.04 10.95
CA PHE A 488 2.68 -18.60 9.67
C PHE A 488 2.29 -20.08 9.84
N TYR A 489 3.18 -20.92 10.36
CA TYR A 489 2.90 -22.36 10.56
C TYR A 489 1.93 -22.65 11.72
N ALA A 490 1.91 -21.83 12.77
CA ALA A 490 0.99 -22.01 13.90
C ALA A 490 -0.49 -21.81 13.53
N ARG A 491 -0.80 -21.25 12.36
CA ARG A 491 -2.18 -21.16 11.84
C ARG A 491 -2.73 -22.52 11.39
N SER A 492 -1.86 -23.38 10.86
CA SER A 492 -2.23 -24.72 10.38
C SER A 492 -2.03 -25.80 11.44
N TYR A 493 -1.13 -25.59 12.41
CA TYR A 493 -0.78 -26.60 13.42
C TYR A 493 -0.98 -26.11 14.85
N ALA A 494 -2.05 -26.58 15.50
CA ALA A 494 -2.38 -26.23 16.87
C ALA A 494 -1.28 -26.67 17.86
N GLY A 495 -0.91 -25.77 18.77
CA GLY A 495 0.11 -26.05 19.79
C GLY A 495 1.55 -26.13 19.26
N LEU A 496 1.81 -25.69 18.02
CA LEU A 496 3.15 -25.56 17.47
C LEU A 496 4.00 -24.59 18.31
N ARG A 497 5.21 -25.02 18.68
CA ARG A 497 6.20 -24.22 19.43
C ARG A 497 7.58 -24.37 18.79
N ALA A 498 8.42 -23.35 18.93
CA ALA A 498 9.82 -23.43 18.52
C ALA A 498 10.57 -24.53 19.31
N ASP A 499 11.42 -25.27 18.61
CA ASP A 499 12.25 -26.37 19.14
C ASP A 499 13.72 -26.15 18.72
N GLY A 500 14.23 -24.95 18.99
CA GLY A 500 15.58 -24.51 18.64
C GLY A 500 15.61 -23.08 18.10
N GLU A 501 16.82 -22.58 17.86
CA GLU A 501 17.03 -21.29 17.20
C GLU A 501 16.98 -21.43 15.68
N LEU A 502 16.56 -20.36 15.00
CA LEU A 502 16.65 -20.23 13.55
C LEU A 502 18.12 -20.29 13.11
N LYS A 503 18.48 -21.29 12.31
CA LYS A 503 19.81 -21.40 11.70
C LYS A 503 19.80 -20.74 10.32
N VAL A 504 20.88 -20.05 9.99
CA VAL A 504 21.08 -19.34 8.72
C VAL A 504 22.35 -19.87 8.08
N GLN A 505 22.28 -20.24 6.80
CA GLN A 505 23.41 -20.64 5.98
C GLN A 505 23.44 -19.77 4.72
N ASP A 506 24.52 -19.02 4.54
CA ASP A 506 24.68 -18.09 3.43
C ASP A 506 25.67 -18.66 2.40
N ASN A 507 25.17 -19.00 1.21
CA ASN A 507 26.00 -19.28 0.05
C ASN A 507 26.10 -18.02 -0.81
N THR A 508 27.01 -17.16 -0.41
CA THR A 508 27.23 -15.84 -1.01
C THR A 508 27.60 -15.92 -2.50
N PRO A 509 28.48 -16.82 -2.99
CA PRO A 509 28.79 -16.93 -4.42
C PRO A 509 27.59 -17.28 -5.32
N ALA A 510 26.68 -18.13 -4.83
CA ALA A 510 25.49 -18.54 -5.59
C ALA A 510 24.30 -17.59 -5.41
N ASN A 511 24.46 -16.50 -4.65
CA ASN A 511 23.38 -15.64 -4.18
C ASN A 511 22.20 -16.45 -3.59
N ALA A 512 22.51 -17.37 -2.68
CA ALA A 512 21.53 -18.22 -2.04
C ALA A 512 21.63 -18.14 -0.52
N LEU A 513 20.48 -18.11 0.16
CA LEU A 513 20.39 -18.04 1.62
C LEU A 513 19.39 -19.08 2.12
N THR A 514 19.85 -19.97 2.98
CA THR A 514 19.07 -21.07 3.54
C THR A 514 18.76 -20.84 5.01
N LEU A 515 17.49 -20.97 5.37
CA LEU A 515 16.98 -20.94 6.73
C LEU A 515 16.60 -22.34 7.17
N VAL A 516 16.94 -22.70 8.40
CA VAL A 516 16.46 -23.95 9.03
C VAL A 516 15.72 -23.60 10.31
N GLU A 517 14.43 -23.90 10.31
CA GLU A 517 13.51 -23.73 11.42
C GLU A 517 13.20 -25.09 12.05
N SER A 518 13.14 -25.14 13.38
CA SER A 518 12.80 -26.35 14.13
C SER A 518 11.62 -26.06 15.06
N TYR A 519 10.63 -26.93 15.02
CA TYR A 519 9.38 -26.82 15.76
C TYR A 519 8.97 -28.16 16.38
N ARG A 520 8.11 -28.09 17.40
CA ARG A 520 7.38 -29.21 17.99
C ARG A 520 5.89 -28.96 17.90
N ILE A 521 5.14 -29.98 17.49
CA ILE A 521 3.69 -29.93 17.35
C ILE A 521 3.07 -30.94 18.33
N ALA A 522 2.51 -30.44 19.43
CA ALA A 522 1.90 -31.29 20.46
C ALA A 522 0.52 -31.83 20.07
N GLY A 523 -0.21 -31.13 19.19
CA GLY A 523 -1.56 -31.50 18.73
C GLY A 523 -1.60 -31.91 17.26
N PHE A 524 -0.56 -32.59 16.76
CA PHE A 524 -0.48 -32.94 15.33
C PHE A 524 -1.57 -33.92 14.89
N TRP A 525 -1.95 -34.86 15.76
CA TRP A 525 -3.03 -35.80 15.55
C TRP A 525 -4.28 -35.32 16.28
N GLU A 526 -5.30 -34.90 15.55
CA GLU A 526 -6.55 -34.40 16.10
C GLU A 526 -7.63 -35.49 16.07
N ARG A 527 -8.48 -35.51 17.10
CA ARG A 527 -9.56 -36.51 17.16
C ARG A 527 -10.80 -36.01 16.41
N SER A 528 -11.19 -36.74 15.37
CA SER A 528 -12.36 -36.43 14.55
C SER A 528 -13.65 -36.72 15.29
N GLY A 529 -14.39 -35.67 15.65
CA GLY A 529 -15.65 -35.75 16.41
C GLY A 529 -16.80 -36.49 15.70
N LYS A 530 -16.71 -36.74 14.39
CA LYS A 530 -17.74 -37.45 13.61
C LYS A 530 -17.47 -38.96 13.46
N ARG A 531 -16.23 -39.43 13.66
CA ARG A 531 -15.82 -40.81 13.33
C ARG A 531 -14.92 -41.50 14.37
N GLY A 532 -14.54 -40.82 15.46
CA GLY A 532 -13.69 -41.41 16.51
C GLY A 532 -12.24 -41.68 16.10
N ARG A 533 -11.82 -41.21 14.91
CA ARG A 533 -10.49 -41.41 14.31
C ARG A 533 -9.50 -40.32 14.74
N LEU A 534 -8.21 -40.63 14.64
CA LEU A 534 -7.14 -39.64 14.67
C LEU A 534 -6.83 -39.21 13.24
N GLU A 535 -6.77 -37.91 13.00
CA GLU A 535 -6.56 -37.30 11.69
C GLU A 535 -5.42 -36.25 11.78
N ALA A 536 -4.61 -36.13 10.73
CA ALA A 536 -3.64 -35.05 10.56
C ALA A 536 -3.70 -34.53 9.12
N ASN A 537 -3.84 -33.22 8.96
CA ASN A 537 -3.85 -32.57 7.66
C ASN A 537 -2.45 -32.01 7.37
N ILE A 538 -1.85 -32.46 6.28
CA ILE A 538 -0.53 -32.03 5.84
C ILE A 538 -0.72 -31.09 4.65
N GLU A 539 -0.30 -29.84 4.81
CA GLU A 539 -0.44 -28.84 3.75
C GLU A 539 0.93 -28.43 3.21
N ALA A 540 1.05 -28.32 1.89
CA ALA A 540 2.18 -27.64 1.25
C ALA A 540 1.97 -26.13 1.41
N SER A 541 2.45 -25.58 2.52
CA SER A 541 1.99 -24.30 3.06
C SER A 541 2.51 -23.12 2.24
N ASP A 542 3.71 -23.21 1.68
CA ASP A 542 4.38 -22.10 0.99
C ASP A 542 3.78 -21.80 -0.39
N VAL A 543 3.13 -22.78 -1.02
CA VAL A 543 2.40 -22.58 -2.29
C VAL A 543 0.98 -22.03 -2.08
N THR A 544 0.44 -22.00 -0.85
CA THR A 544 -0.94 -21.54 -0.61
C THR A 544 -1.14 -20.04 -0.86
N GLY A 545 -0.11 -19.23 -0.57
CA GLY A 545 -0.12 -17.77 -0.74
C GLY A 545 -0.47 -17.33 -2.16
N PRO A 546 0.32 -17.71 -3.19
CA PRO A 546 0.02 -17.35 -4.57
C PRO A 546 -1.28 -17.97 -5.10
N LEU A 547 -1.80 -19.03 -4.45
CA LEU A 547 -3.03 -19.69 -4.88
C LEU A 547 -4.31 -19.03 -4.32
N LYS A 548 -4.20 -17.94 -3.55
CA LYS A 548 -5.34 -17.21 -2.97
C LYS A 548 -6.32 -16.75 -4.06
N ALA A 549 -7.62 -16.88 -3.80
CA ALA A 549 -8.65 -16.35 -4.68
C ALA A 549 -8.50 -14.82 -4.88
N PRO A 550 -8.78 -14.31 -6.10
CA PRO A 550 -8.91 -12.87 -6.30
C PRO A 550 -10.13 -12.33 -5.54
N ASP A 551 -10.04 -11.10 -5.06
CA ASP A 551 -11.12 -10.47 -4.29
C ASP A 551 -12.37 -10.16 -5.16
N ALA A 552 -12.19 -10.02 -6.48
CA ALA A 552 -13.26 -9.80 -7.45
C ALA A 552 -12.96 -10.51 -8.78
N ILE A 553 -13.99 -11.09 -9.41
CA ILE A 553 -13.88 -11.76 -10.72
C ILE A 553 -14.31 -10.82 -11.85
N GLY A 554 -15.45 -10.16 -11.72
CA GLY A 554 -15.96 -9.21 -12.72
C GLY A 554 -15.26 -7.86 -12.62
N ARG A 555 -13.97 -7.84 -12.96
CA ARG A 555 -13.11 -6.64 -12.85
C ARG A 555 -13.08 -5.85 -14.15
N ASN A 556 -12.75 -4.57 -14.07
CA ASN A 556 -12.56 -3.68 -15.24
C ASN A 556 -11.09 -3.27 -15.49
N ALA A 557 -10.17 -3.82 -14.71
CA ALA A 557 -8.74 -3.60 -14.80
C ALA A 557 -7.99 -4.91 -14.52
N PRO A 558 -6.78 -5.11 -15.10
CA PRO A 558 -5.98 -6.28 -14.83
C PRO A 558 -5.72 -6.46 -13.33
N LEU A 559 -5.45 -7.69 -12.90
CA LEU A 559 -5.00 -7.98 -11.53
C LEU A 559 -3.49 -8.17 -11.53
N ARG A 560 -2.77 -7.37 -10.75
CA ARG A 560 -1.32 -7.53 -10.54
C ARG A 560 -1.02 -8.83 -9.81
N LEU A 561 -0.02 -9.56 -10.29
CA LEU A 561 0.56 -10.73 -9.66
C LEU A 561 1.98 -10.42 -9.14
N GLU A 562 2.42 -11.19 -8.15
CA GLU A 562 3.82 -11.20 -7.78
C GLU A 562 4.61 -11.93 -8.86
N TYR A 563 5.50 -11.21 -9.54
CA TYR A 563 6.29 -11.74 -10.63
C TYR A 563 7.70 -11.15 -10.66
N PRO A 564 8.72 -11.96 -10.96
CA PRO A 564 8.68 -13.42 -11.03
C PRO A 564 8.43 -14.09 -9.66
N ASN A 565 7.75 -15.25 -9.65
CA ASN A 565 7.53 -16.04 -8.43
C ASN A 565 7.55 -17.55 -8.71
N ASN A 566 8.58 -18.23 -8.23
CA ASN A 566 8.81 -19.66 -8.41
C ASN A 566 9.01 -20.34 -7.07
N ILE A 567 8.10 -21.24 -6.70
CA ILE A 567 8.11 -21.96 -5.41
C ILE A 567 8.15 -23.46 -5.69
N SER A 568 9.05 -24.17 -4.99
CA SER A 568 9.15 -25.62 -5.03
C SER A 568 9.20 -26.12 -3.59
N GLU A 569 8.17 -26.82 -3.16
CA GLU A 569 8.03 -27.32 -1.80
C GLU A 569 8.00 -28.85 -1.80
N VAL A 570 8.83 -29.46 -0.96
CA VAL A 570 8.85 -30.89 -0.71
C VAL A 570 8.56 -31.12 0.77
N THR A 571 7.45 -31.79 1.07
CA THR A 571 7.04 -32.13 2.42
C THR A 571 7.15 -33.63 2.63
N GLU A 572 8.06 -34.06 3.50
CA GLU A 572 8.20 -35.44 3.94
C GLU A 572 7.49 -35.64 5.28
N VAL A 573 6.71 -36.71 5.39
CA VAL A 573 6.11 -37.14 6.66
C VAL A 573 6.58 -38.54 6.98
N ARG A 574 7.23 -38.71 8.12
CA ARG A 574 7.67 -40.01 8.66
C ARG A 574 6.65 -40.50 9.68
N LEU A 575 6.21 -41.73 9.51
CA LEU A 575 5.16 -42.38 10.30
C LEU A 575 5.78 -43.38 11.29
N PRO A 576 5.12 -43.64 12.43
CA PRO A 576 5.62 -44.58 13.43
C PRO A 576 5.59 -46.04 12.96
N GLU A 577 4.72 -46.35 11.99
CA GLU A 577 4.54 -47.69 11.46
C GLU A 577 4.12 -47.66 9.99
N ARG A 578 3.96 -48.84 9.38
CA ARG A 578 3.56 -48.96 7.98
C ARG A 578 2.08 -48.65 7.80
N TRP A 579 1.76 -47.70 6.94
CA TRP A 579 0.39 -47.28 6.61
C TRP A 579 0.02 -47.60 5.16
N ASN A 580 -1.27 -47.72 4.89
CA ASN A 580 -1.79 -47.86 3.53
C ASN A 580 -2.04 -46.47 2.92
N LEU A 581 -0.98 -45.91 2.35
CA LEU A 581 -0.96 -44.55 1.80
C LEU A 581 -1.33 -44.56 0.33
N LYS A 582 -2.14 -43.59 -0.10
CA LYS A 582 -2.52 -43.40 -1.50
C LYS A 582 -1.56 -42.42 -2.16
N SER A 583 -1.15 -42.74 -3.38
CA SER A 583 -0.51 -41.77 -4.27
C SER A 583 -1.56 -40.89 -4.92
N GLU A 584 -1.18 -39.65 -5.18
CA GLU A 584 -2.00 -38.64 -5.85
C GLU A 584 -1.10 -37.85 -6.78
N LYS A 585 -1.62 -37.43 -7.94
CA LYS A 585 -0.91 -36.53 -8.83
C LYS A 585 -1.91 -35.63 -9.53
N ALA A 586 -1.59 -34.35 -9.61
CA ALA A 586 -2.39 -33.38 -10.32
C ALA A 586 -1.57 -32.23 -10.85
N GLU A 587 -2.08 -31.63 -11.92
CA GLU A 587 -1.51 -30.45 -12.57
C GLU A 587 -2.63 -29.46 -12.90
N VAL A 588 -2.31 -28.18 -12.79
CA VAL A 588 -3.14 -27.07 -13.24
C VAL A 588 -2.29 -26.17 -14.11
N HIS A 589 -2.78 -25.94 -15.32
CA HIS A 589 -2.15 -25.09 -16.31
C HIS A 589 -3.08 -23.91 -16.56
N ASP A 590 -2.57 -22.71 -16.37
CA ASP A 590 -3.24 -21.43 -16.62
C ASP A 590 -2.30 -20.52 -17.41
N ALA A 591 -2.84 -19.51 -18.10
CA ALA A 591 -1.99 -18.53 -18.81
C ALA A 591 -1.10 -17.74 -17.83
N ALA A 592 -1.54 -17.55 -16.59
CA ALA A 592 -0.84 -16.78 -15.59
C ALA A 592 0.06 -17.63 -14.66
N PHE A 593 -0.17 -18.94 -14.54
CA PHE A 593 0.64 -19.80 -13.67
C PHE A 593 0.60 -21.29 -14.06
N GLU A 594 1.64 -22.01 -13.64
CA GLU A 594 1.69 -23.47 -13.62
C GLU A 594 1.71 -23.97 -12.17
N PHE A 595 0.94 -25.02 -11.89
CA PHE A 595 0.94 -25.70 -10.60
C PHE A 595 0.98 -27.21 -10.77
N SER A 596 1.86 -27.89 -10.02
CA SER A 596 1.90 -29.34 -9.93
C SER A 596 1.92 -29.81 -8.49
N TYR A 597 1.24 -30.91 -8.22
CA TYR A 597 1.15 -31.54 -6.91
C TYR A 597 1.25 -33.06 -7.04
N GLU A 598 2.14 -33.68 -6.27
CA GLU A 598 2.38 -35.12 -6.29
C GLU A 598 2.58 -35.66 -4.87
N VAL A 599 1.86 -36.74 -4.55
CA VAL A 599 2.00 -37.51 -3.32
C VAL A 599 2.57 -38.88 -3.68
N ALA A 600 3.77 -39.17 -3.19
CA ALA A 600 4.51 -40.39 -3.42
C ALA A 600 4.83 -41.08 -2.08
N PRO A 601 4.07 -42.13 -1.71
CA PRO A 601 4.40 -42.98 -0.57
C PRO A 601 5.71 -43.75 -0.78
N ALA A 602 6.49 -43.93 0.28
CA ALA A 602 7.63 -44.84 0.24
C ALA A 602 7.18 -46.31 0.14
N ALA A 603 8.02 -47.16 -0.46
CA ALA A 603 7.71 -48.57 -0.68
C ALA A 603 7.49 -49.36 0.63
N ASP A 604 8.11 -48.92 1.73
CA ASP A 604 7.92 -49.51 3.07
C ASP A 604 6.63 -49.04 3.77
N GLY A 605 5.93 -48.05 3.20
CA GLY A 605 4.74 -47.42 3.74
C GLY A 605 4.95 -46.63 5.03
N LYS A 606 6.20 -46.30 5.40
CA LYS A 606 6.54 -45.56 6.63
C LYS A 606 6.80 -44.08 6.40
N SER A 607 6.82 -43.64 5.16
CA SER A 607 6.86 -42.21 4.85
C SER A 607 6.05 -41.88 3.61
N VAL A 608 5.67 -40.62 3.50
CA VAL A 608 5.07 -40.04 2.30
C VAL A 608 5.82 -38.76 1.95
N ARG A 609 6.10 -38.58 0.67
CA ARG A 609 6.63 -37.35 0.11
C ARG A 609 5.54 -36.64 -0.68
N ILE A 610 5.32 -35.38 -0.35
CA ILE A 610 4.40 -34.48 -1.06
C ILE A 610 5.28 -33.44 -1.76
N THR A 611 5.12 -33.26 -3.06
CA THR A 611 5.85 -32.26 -3.84
C THR A 611 4.86 -31.31 -4.47
N ALA A 612 5.00 -30.02 -4.19
CA ALA A 612 4.19 -28.97 -4.78
C ALA A 612 5.09 -27.95 -5.49
N ASN A 613 4.77 -27.61 -6.73
CA ASN A 613 5.48 -26.57 -7.47
C ASN A 613 4.48 -25.53 -7.95
N TYR A 614 4.84 -24.25 -7.79
CA TYR A 614 4.12 -23.11 -8.35
C TYR A 614 5.09 -22.25 -9.15
N ARG A 615 4.66 -21.82 -10.34
CA ARG A 615 5.41 -20.90 -11.18
C ARG A 615 4.47 -19.86 -11.76
N ALA A 616 4.72 -18.58 -11.46
CA ALA A 616 4.07 -17.49 -12.16
C ALA A 616 4.64 -17.39 -13.60
N LEU A 617 3.74 -17.28 -14.57
CA LEU A 617 4.05 -17.11 -16.00
C LEU A 617 3.80 -15.67 -16.49
N SER A 618 3.03 -14.89 -15.73
CA SER A 618 2.70 -13.50 -16.02
C SER A 618 2.75 -12.66 -14.75
N ASP A 619 2.97 -11.35 -14.89
CA ASP A 619 2.86 -10.36 -13.82
C ASP A 619 1.45 -9.80 -13.65
N HIS A 620 0.50 -10.24 -14.47
CA HIS A 620 -0.90 -9.86 -14.37
C HIS A 620 -1.86 -10.89 -14.99
N VAL A 621 -3.14 -10.76 -14.65
CA VAL A 621 -4.27 -11.44 -15.29
C VAL A 621 -5.22 -10.39 -15.85
N ASP A 622 -5.55 -10.49 -17.13
CA ASP A 622 -6.49 -9.58 -17.77
C ASP A 622 -7.93 -9.78 -17.29
N PRO A 623 -8.78 -8.73 -17.32
CA PRO A 623 -10.18 -8.82 -16.91
C PRO A 623 -10.95 -9.97 -17.56
N GLY A 624 -10.69 -10.23 -18.85
CA GLY A 624 -11.37 -11.27 -19.63
C GLY A 624 -11.06 -12.70 -19.16
N ASP A 625 -9.89 -12.92 -18.54
CA ASP A 625 -9.41 -14.25 -18.14
C ASP A 625 -9.65 -14.58 -16.66
N MET A 626 -10.15 -13.60 -15.88
CA MET A 626 -10.29 -13.69 -14.42
C MET A 626 -11.16 -14.87 -13.97
N GLY A 627 -12.19 -15.22 -14.75
CA GLY A 627 -13.07 -16.36 -14.44
C GLY A 627 -12.33 -17.71 -14.50
N ASN A 628 -11.53 -17.91 -15.55
CA ASN A 628 -10.70 -19.11 -15.71
C ASN A 628 -9.62 -19.16 -14.64
N TYR A 629 -8.93 -18.04 -14.43
CA TYR A 629 -7.90 -17.90 -13.41
C TYR A 629 -8.43 -18.26 -12.01
N ALA A 630 -9.57 -17.70 -11.60
CA ALA A 630 -10.17 -18.00 -10.29
C ALA A 630 -10.58 -19.48 -10.13
N ALA A 631 -11.08 -20.10 -11.21
CA ALA A 631 -11.44 -21.52 -11.23
C ALA A 631 -10.19 -22.42 -11.11
N HIS A 632 -9.12 -22.10 -11.84
CA HIS A 632 -7.84 -22.81 -11.78
C HIS A 632 -7.15 -22.66 -10.42
N LEU A 633 -7.15 -21.45 -9.82
CA LEU A 633 -6.67 -21.24 -8.45
C LEU A 633 -7.45 -22.05 -7.41
N LYS A 634 -8.78 -22.13 -7.56
CA LYS A 634 -9.62 -22.96 -6.69
C LYS A 634 -9.24 -24.43 -6.83
N LYS A 635 -9.16 -24.93 -8.07
CA LYS A 635 -8.73 -26.31 -8.35
C LYS A 635 -7.38 -26.60 -7.72
N ALA A 636 -6.39 -25.72 -7.89
CA ALA A 636 -5.07 -25.85 -7.28
C ALA A 636 -5.14 -25.92 -5.76
N ARG A 637 -5.84 -24.99 -5.09
CA ARG A 637 -5.98 -24.95 -3.62
C ARG A 637 -6.61 -26.20 -3.03
N GLU A 638 -7.63 -26.75 -3.69
CA GLU A 638 -8.31 -27.97 -3.22
C GLU A 638 -7.38 -29.20 -3.22
N MET A 639 -6.20 -29.10 -3.85
CA MET A 639 -5.21 -30.17 -3.93
C MET A 639 -4.03 -30.01 -2.96
N VAL A 640 -3.88 -28.86 -2.29
CA VAL A 640 -2.68 -28.52 -1.49
C VAL A 640 -2.64 -29.21 -0.11
N GLY A 641 -3.54 -30.17 0.14
CA GLY A 641 -3.65 -30.89 1.40
C GLY A 641 -3.65 -32.42 1.22
N TYR A 642 -3.00 -33.12 2.14
CA TYR A 642 -3.07 -34.57 2.26
C TYR A 642 -3.50 -34.96 3.68
N GLN A 643 -4.60 -35.71 3.78
CA GLN A 643 -5.13 -36.14 5.08
C GLN A 643 -4.65 -37.54 5.43
N LEU A 644 -3.91 -37.64 6.53
CA LEU A 644 -3.54 -38.89 7.18
C LEU A 644 -4.58 -39.23 8.24
N TYR A 645 -5.02 -40.48 8.31
CA TYR A 645 -5.93 -40.92 9.37
C TYR A 645 -5.72 -42.38 9.80
N THR A 646 -6.03 -42.65 11.05
CA THR A 646 -6.11 -44.02 11.60
C THR A 646 -7.22 -44.12 12.63
N ASP A 647 -7.73 -45.34 12.87
CA ASP A 647 -8.69 -45.57 13.93
C ASP A 647 -8.00 -45.38 15.29
N ALA A 648 -8.68 -44.74 16.26
CA ALA A 648 -8.05 -44.46 17.55
C ALA A 648 -7.67 -45.78 18.27
N PRO A 649 -6.52 -45.82 18.98
CA PRO A 649 -6.14 -46.99 19.76
C PRO A 649 -7.22 -47.26 20.84
N GLY A 650 -8.02 -48.32 20.65
CA GLY A 650 -9.11 -48.71 21.56
C GLY A 650 -10.35 -49.31 20.88
N ASP A 651 -10.58 -49.07 19.58
CA ASP A 651 -11.86 -49.41 18.92
C ASP A 651 -11.87 -50.75 18.15
N ARG A 652 -11.02 -51.71 18.51
CA ARG A 652 -11.17 -53.09 18.03
C ARG A 652 -11.72 -53.98 19.14
N VAL A 653 -13.05 -54.21 19.14
CA VAL A 653 -13.72 -55.53 19.18
C VAL A 653 -15.25 -55.41 19.41
N ALA A 654 -15.99 -56.01 18.47
CA ALA A 654 -17.28 -56.73 18.54
C ALA A 654 -18.61 -56.08 19.00
N GLY A 655 -19.60 -56.20 18.10
CA GLY A 655 -20.93 -56.73 18.45
C GLY A 655 -22.02 -55.71 18.71
N GLU A 656 -22.91 -55.53 17.73
CA GLU A 656 -24.25 -54.96 17.96
C GLU A 656 -25.06 -55.81 18.96
N ALA A 657 -25.54 -55.18 20.03
CA ALA A 657 -26.90 -55.34 20.55
C ALA A 657 -27.26 -54.14 21.47
N PRO A 658 -28.53 -53.69 21.51
CA PRO A 658 -28.89 -52.34 21.95
C PRO A 658 -29.32 -52.27 23.42
N ALA A 659 -28.81 -51.29 24.16
CA ALA A 659 -29.35 -50.77 25.43
C ALA A 659 -28.46 -49.61 25.91
N ALA A 660 -28.90 -48.54 26.55
CA ALA A 660 -30.21 -48.02 26.88
C ALA A 660 -30.03 -46.51 27.08
N SER A 661 -31.03 -45.74 26.69
CA SER A 661 -31.17 -44.33 27.07
C SER A 661 -31.27 -44.22 28.60
N GLY A 662 -30.26 -43.62 29.24
CA GLY A 662 -30.17 -43.47 30.69
C GLY A 662 -29.89 -42.03 31.11
N SER A 663 -30.97 -41.35 31.52
CA SER A 663 -31.06 -40.21 32.46
C SER A 663 -30.16 -39.00 32.25
N GLY A 664 -30.70 -38.04 31.51
CA GLY A 664 -30.40 -36.62 31.70
C GLY A 664 -30.84 -36.16 33.10
N LEU A 665 -29.96 -35.44 33.79
CA LEU A 665 -30.27 -34.66 34.99
C LEU A 665 -31.28 -33.57 34.61
N GLY A 666 -32.56 -33.84 34.84
CA GLY A 666 -33.64 -32.88 34.65
C GLY A 666 -33.55 -31.73 35.65
N VAL A 667 -33.55 -30.50 35.14
CA VAL A 667 -33.78 -29.29 35.93
C VAL A 667 -35.24 -29.34 36.45
N PRO A 668 -35.51 -29.07 37.74
CA PRO A 668 -36.87 -29.20 38.25
C PRO A 668 -37.79 -28.12 37.68
N GLY A 669 -38.92 -28.53 37.11
CA GLY A 669 -39.84 -27.71 36.30
C GLY A 669 -40.46 -26.47 36.98
N TRP A 670 -40.27 -26.27 38.29
CA TRP A 670 -40.77 -25.09 38.99
C TRP A 670 -39.96 -23.80 38.67
N LEU A 671 -38.70 -23.93 38.24
CA LEU A 671 -37.85 -22.79 37.84
C LEU A 671 -38.30 -22.14 36.51
N LEU A 672 -38.83 -22.93 35.58
CA LEU A 672 -39.40 -22.43 34.31
C LEU A 672 -40.75 -21.72 34.55
N GLY A 673 -41.53 -22.18 35.53
CA GLY A 673 -42.79 -21.54 35.94
C GLY A 673 -42.59 -20.14 36.54
N LEU A 674 -41.57 -19.95 37.37
CA LEU A 674 -41.26 -18.64 37.99
C LEU A 674 -40.69 -17.62 37.00
N ALA A 675 -39.91 -18.05 36.00
CA ALA A 675 -39.39 -17.17 34.94
C ALA A 675 -40.50 -16.71 33.98
N ALA A 676 -41.46 -17.59 33.64
CA ALA A 676 -42.60 -17.23 32.79
C ALA A 676 -43.58 -16.30 33.50
N LEU A 677 -43.85 -16.51 34.80
CA LEU A 677 -44.73 -15.65 35.61
C LEU A 677 -44.16 -14.24 35.83
N SER A 678 -42.84 -14.10 35.96
CA SER A 678 -42.18 -12.79 36.13
C SER A 678 -42.18 -11.95 34.85
N VAL A 679 -41.99 -12.55 33.67
CA VAL A 679 -42.04 -11.84 32.37
C VAL A 679 -43.48 -11.44 31.99
N VAL A 680 -44.47 -12.31 32.23
CA VAL A 680 -45.88 -12.00 31.94
C VAL A 680 -46.46 -11.02 32.96
N GLY A 681 -46.08 -11.14 34.24
CA GLY A 681 -46.47 -10.21 35.31
C GLY A 681 -45.93 -8.80 35.08
N LEU A 682 -44.64 -8.65 34.72
CA LEU A 682 -44.06 -7.33 34.41
C LEU A 682 -44.70 -6.69 33.17
N ARG A 683 -45.00 -7.48 32.13
CA ARG A 683 -45.67 -6.97 30.93
C ARG A 683 -47.11 -6.54 31.20
N ARG A 684 -47.88 -7.27 32.01
CA ARG A 684 -49.28 -6.90 32.32
C ARG A 684 -49.41 -5.73 33.30
N VAL A 685 -48.40 -5.46 34.14
CA VAL A 685 -48.42 -4.34 35.09
C VAL A 685 -47.81 -3.05 34.51
N LEU A 686 -46.71 -3.12 33.74
CA LEU A 686 -45.98 -1.91 33.31
C LEU A 686 -46.41 -1.36 31.94
N LEU A 687 -46.93 -2.19 31.03
CA LEU A 687 -47.36 -1.70 29.70
C LEU A 687 -48.67 -0.88 29.73
N PRO A 688 -49.68 -1.19 30.56
CA PRO A 688 -50.86 -0.33 30.70
C PRO A 688 -50.56 0.98 31.45
N ALA A 689 -49.60 0.97 32.39
CA ALA A 689 -49.17 2.16 33.13
C ALA A 689 -48.48 3.23 32.25
N GLY A 690 -47.96 2.85 31.08
CA GLY A 690 -47.33 3.77 30.13
C GLY A 690 -48.31 4.59 29.27
N ARG A 691 -49.57 4.18 29.15
CA ARG A 691 -50.55 4.88 28.27
C ARG A 691 -51.32 6.01 28.97
N GLY A 692 -51.42 5.99 30.31
CA GLY A 692 -52.09 7.03 31.11
C GLY A 692 -51.15 7.94 31.92
N ALA A 693 -49.84 7.70 31.91
CA ALA A 693 -48.88 8.49 32.69
C ALA A 693 -48.44 9.77 31.97
N ALA A 694 -48.07 10.79 32.76
CA ALA A 694 -47.45 12.03 32.28
C ALA A 694 -46.23 11.71 31.39
N PRO A 695 -45.96 12.49 30.32
CA PRO A 695 -44.92 12.18 29.33
C PRO A 695 -43.56 11.86 29.94
N GLU A 696 -43.21 12.56 31.01
CA GLU A 696 -41.97 12.44 31.76
C GLU A 696 -41.82 11.13 32.56
N HIS A 697 -42.92 10.41 32.88
CA HIS A 697 -42.88 9.10 33.57
C HIS A 697 -42.82 7.92 32.58
N ARG A 698 -43.24 8.11 31.32
CA ARG A 698 -43.33 7.01 30.34
C ARG A 698 -41.99 6.42 29.96
N GLU A 699 -40.98 7.27 29.80
CA GLU A 699 -39.64 6.83 29.41
C GLU A 699 -38.99 5.99 30.53
N VAL A 700 -39.14 6.42 31.79
CA VAL A 700 -38.65 5.69 32.96
C VAL A 700 -39.30 4.31 33.07
N ASN A 701 -40.62 4.23 32.93
CA ASN A 701 -41.36 2.97 32.98
C ASN A 701 -41.00 2.03 31.82
N ARG A 702 -40.76 2.57 30.61
CA ARG A 702 -40.34 1.79 29.44
C ARG A 702 -38.97 1.14 29.65
N ARG A 703 -38.01 1.86 30.23
CA ARG A 703 -36.67 1.35 30.53
C ARG A 703 -36.67 0.27 31.61
N LEU A 704 -37.48 0.43 32.65
CA LEU A 704 -37.65 -0.57 33.71
C LEU A 704 -38.32 -1.85 33.19
N ALA A 705 -39.32 -1.71 32.32
CA ALA A 705 -39.96 -2.85 31.67
C ALA A 705 -38.98 -3.62 30.77
N LEU A 706 -38.12 -2.91 30.03
CA LEU A 706 -37.08 -3.53 29.20
C LEU A 706 -36.03 -4.26 30.06
N ALA A 707 -35.57 -3.61 31.14
CA ALA A 707 -34.61 -4.18 32.08
C ALA A 707 -35.14 -5.48 32.72
N GLY A 708 -36.37 -5.48 33.21
CA GLY A 708 -36.98 -6.68 33.77
C GLY A 708 -37.26 -7.79 32.75
N SER A 709 -37.55 -7.42 31.49
CA SER A 709 -37.70 -8.40 30.40
C SER A 709 -36.39 -9.09 30.06
N LEU A 710 -35.27 -8.36 30.05
CA LEU A 710 -33.94 -8.91 29.81
C LEU A 710 -33.49 -9.84 30.95
N LEU A 711 -33.77 -9.46 32.20
CA LEU A 711 -33.51 -10.32 33.37
C LEU A 711 -34.31 -11.63 33.29
N GLY A 712 -35.60 -11.55 32.95
CA GLY A 712 -36.43 -12.75 32.79
C GLY A 712 -35.97 -13.68 31.66
N ALA A 713 -35.57 -13.11 30.51
CA ALA A 713 -35.03 -13.87 29.40
C ALA A 713 -33.71 -14.57 29.76
N MET A 714 -32.85 -13.92 30.55
CA MET A 714 -31.60 -14.51 31.04
C MET A 714 -31.86 -15.74 31.93
N PHE A 715 -32.77 -15.64 32.90
CA PHE A 715 -33.11 -16.78 33.77
C PHE A 715 -33.75 -17.94 33.00
N ALA A 716 -34.58 -17.64 31.99
CA ALA A 716 -35.15 -18.67 31.12
C ALA A 716 -34.06 -19.39 30.29
N LEU A 717 -33.08 -18.65 29.75
CA LEU A 717 -31.98 -19.22 28.97
C LEU A 717 -31.08 -20.15 29.80
N ILE A 718 -30.81 -19.78 31.05
CA ILE A 718 -30.06 -20.61 32.00
C ILE A 718 -30.85 -21.88 32.35
N GLY A 719 -32.17 -21.79 32.47
CA GLY A 719 -33.04 -22.94 32.77
C GLY A 719 -33.24 -23.91 31.59
N LEU A 720 -33.24 -23.43 30.34
CA LEU A 720 -33.53 -24.23 29.15
C LEU A 720 -32.34 -25.01 28.57
N THR A 721 -31.10 -24.59 28.86
CA THR A 721 -29.91 -25.08 28.14
C THR A 721 -29.06 -26.08 28.91
N ALA A 722 -29.44 -26.44 30.15
CA ALA A 722 -28.64 -27.31 31.03
C ALA A 722 -27.15 -26.94 31.09
N ILE A 723 -26.82 -25.64 30.96
CA ILE A 723 -25.43 -25.16 31.00
C ILE A 723 -24.94 -25.25 32.44
N PRO A 724 -23.78 -25.89 32.70
CA PRO A 724 -23.20 -25.96 34.04
C PRO A 724 -22.99 -24.57 34.66
N LEU A 725 -23.32 -24.41 35.95
CA LEU A 725 -23.36 -23.12 36.67
C LEU A 725 -22.09 -22.26 36.49
N ARG A 726 -20.93 -22.90 36.33
CA ARG A 726 -19.63 -22.25 36.14
C ARG A 726 -19.51 -21.41 34.85
N TYR A 727 -20.31 -21.71 33.82
CA TYR A 727 -20.31 -20.96 32.56
C TYR A 727 -21.42 -19.90 32.50
N SER A 728 -22.51 -20.08 33.23
CA SER A 728 -23.61 -19.11 33.26
C SER A 728 -23.33 -17.92 34.19
N LEU A 729 -22.58 -18.11 35.27
CA LEU A 729 -22.18 -17.07 36.21
C LEU A 729 -21.47 -15.86 35.56
N PRO A 730 -20.42 -16.03 34.75
CA PRO A 730 -19.72 -14.90 34.13
C PRO A 730 -20.56 -14.18 33.07
N VAL A 731 -21.34 -14.89 32.25
CA VAL A 731 -22.27 -14.26 31.29
C VAL A 731 -23.33 -13.44 32.02
N SER A 732 -23.90 -14.01 33.10
CA SER A 732 -24.90 -13.34 33.93
C SER A 732 -24.33 -12.09 34.59
N ALA A 733 -23.08 -12.14 35.06
CA ALA A 733 -22.39 -10.99 35.65
C ALA A 733 -22.17 -9.85 34.64
N VAL A 734 -21.82 -10.18 33.39
CA VAL A 734 -21.67 -9.18 32.32
C VAL A 734 -23.01 -8.53 31.97
N VAL A 735 -24.07 -9.34 31.81
CA VAL A 735 -25.42 -8.82 31.53
C VAL A 735 -25.93 -7.96 32.68
N LEU A 736 -25.74 -8.38 33.93
CA LEU A 736 -26.08 -7.59 35.12
C LEU A 736 -25.29 -6.27 35.17
N ALA A 737 -24.00 -6.27 34.81
CA ALA A 737 -23.19 -5.06 34.76
C ALA A 737 -23.68 -4.09 33.67
N MET A 738 -24.06 -4.60 32.49
CA MET A 738 -24.63 -3.78 31.42
C MET A 738 -26.00 -3.22 31.80
N LEU A 739 -26.84 -4.01 32.46
CA LEU A 739 -28.14 -3.57 32.98
C LEU A 739 -27.98 -2.51 34.07
N ALA A 740 -27.05 -2.71 35.01
CA ALA A 740 -26.74 -1.75 36.05
C ALA A 740 -26.25 -0.44 35.44
N LYS A 741 -25.39 -0.48 34.40
CA LYS A 741 -24.95 0.70 33.66
C LYS A 741 -26.12 1.40 32.95
N TYR A 742 -26.96 0.66 32.23
CA TYR A 742 -28.12 1.19 31.52
C TYR A 742 -29.12 1.89 32.46
N LEU A 743 -29.36 1.29 33.63
CA LEU A 743 -30.21 1.88 34.66
C LEU A 743 -29.53 3.11 35.29
N TRP A 744 -28.23 3.05 35.58
CA TRP A 744 -27.45 4.14 36.18
C TRP A 744 -27.35 5.38 35.28
N GLU A 745 -27.20 5.19 33.97
CA GLU A 745 -27.23 6.29 32.99
C GLU A 745 -28.65 6.87 32.80
N GLY A 746 -29.70 6.10 33.12
CA GLY A 746 -31.09 6.56 33.11
C GLY A 746 -31.55 7.30 34.37
N VAL A 747 -30.83 7.19 35.49
CA VAL A 747 -31.16 7.84 36.79
C VAL A 747 -31.36 9.37 36.71
N PRO A 748 -30.62 10.16 35.89
CA PRO A 748 -30.82 11.61 35.81
C PRO A 748 -32.15 12.05 35.18
N LEU A 749 -32.93 11.11 34.63
CA LEU A 749 -34.16 11.38 33.88
C LEU A 749 -35.43 11.03 34.68
N VAL A 750 -35.33 10.71 35.97
CA VAL A 750 -36.49 10.36 36.81
C VAL A 750 -37.12 11.65 37.36
N PRO A 751 -38.38 11.98 37.02
CA PRO A 751 -39.05 13.18 37.50
C PRO A 751 -39.24 13.16 39.02
N ALA A 752 -39.23 14.33 39.67
CA ALA A 752 -39.42 14.44 41.12
C ALA A 752 -40.73 13.83 41.65
N THR A 753 -41.73 13.75 40.77
CA THR A 753 -43.07 13.20 41.02
C THR A 753 -43.14 11.68 40.85
N HIS A 754 -42.09 11.01 40.37
CA HIS A 754 -42.06 9.55 40.18
C HIS A 754 -41.76 8.82 41.49
N PRO A 755 -42.44 7.70 41.83
CA PRO A 755 -42.26 7.01 43.11
C PRO A 755 -40.83 6.51 43.37
N LEU A 756 -40.07 6.22 42.30
CA LEU A 756 -38.65 5.83 42.38
C LEU A 756 -37.67 7.01 42.54
N TYR A 757 -38.15 8.26 42.51
CA TYR A 757 -37.27 9.44 42.56
C TYR A 757 -36.42 9.51 43.83
N ARG A 758 -36.97 9.11 45.00
CA ARG A 758 -36.21 9.09 46.27
C ARG A 758 -35.06 8.09 46.25
N TRP A 759 -35.25 6.94 45.59
CA TRP A 759 -34.21 5.94 45.39
C TRP A 759 -33.17 6.43 44.37
N ALA A 760 -33.63 6.96 43.23
CA ALA A 760 -32.78 7.56 42.19
C ALA A 760 -31.88 8.69 42.74
N ARG A 761 -32.43 9.58 43.58
CA ARG A 761 -31.69 10.68 44.22
C ARG A 761 -30.64 10.18 45.21
N ARG A 762 -30.90 9.09 45.95
CA ARG A 762 -29.89 8.44 46.81
C ARG A 762 -28.75 7.83 45.99
N CYS A 763 -29.07 7.15 44.87
CA CYS A 763 -28.05 6.62 43.96
C CYS A 763 -27.23 7.74 43.29
N TYR A 764 -27.85 8.88 42.97
CA TYR A 764 -27.14 10.02 42.39
C TYR A 764 -26.21 10.73 43.39
N GLY A 765 -26.60 10.83 44.67
CA GLY A 765 -25.72 11.35 45.73
C GLY A 765 -24.46 10.51 45.97
N LEU A 766 -24.51 9.21 45.67
CA LEU A 766 -23.36 8.30 45.69
C LEU A 766 -22.45 8.45 44.46
N ARG A 767 -22.78 9.30 43.49
CA ARG A 767 -22.00 9.46 42.24
C ARG A 767 -20.81 10.42 42.38
N SER A 768 -20.81 11.23 43.44
CA SER A 768 -19.76 12.20 43.78
C SER A 768 -18.80 11.71 44.87
N ASP A 769 -18.97 10.48 45.37
CA ASP A 769 -18.06 9.88 46.33
C ASP A 769 -16.85 9.23 45.61
N PRO A 770 -15.60 9.58 45.99
CA PRO A 770 -14.39 9.09 45.33
C PRO A 770 -14.29 7.55 45.29
N VAL A 771 -14.78 6.86 46.31
CA VAL A 771 -14.72 5.39 46.40
C VAL A 771 -15.66 4.75 45.37
N THR A 772 -16.82 5.34 45.16
CA THR A 772 -17.81 4.90 44.17
C THR A 772 -17.39 5.26 42.75
N MET A 773 -16.69 6.37 42.51
CA MET A 773 -16.07 6.66 41.21
C MET A 773 -14.95 5.66 40.86
N ALA A 774 -14.14 5.24 41.84
CA ALA A 774 -13.11 4.22 41.65
C ALA A 774 -13.71 2.84 41.33
N LEU A 775 -14.75 2.44 42.07
CA LEU A 775 -15.50 1.20 41.79
C LEU A 775 -16.20 1.25 40.43
N TRP A 776 -16.69 2.41 40.00
CA TRP A 776 -17.32 2.57 38.69
C TRP A 776 -16.33 2.60 37.53
N SER A 777 -15.15 3.22 37.71
CA SER A 777 -14.01 3.08 36.79
C SER A 777 -13.64 1.62 36.59
N LEU A 778 -13.61 0.84 37.69
CA LEU A 778 -13.38 -0.59 37.64
C LEU A 778 -14.52 -1.31 36.89
N ALA A 779 -15.78 -1.05 37.24
CA ALA A 779 -16.97 -1.65 36.63
C ALA A 779 -17.16 -1.26 35.15
N ARG A 780 -16.57 -0.15 34.68
CA ARG A 780 -16.59 0.27 33.27
C ARG A 780 -15.49 -0.42 32.45
N LYS A 781 -14.40 -0.82 33.08
CA LYS A 781 -13.30 -1.60 32.49
C LYS A 781 -13.52 -3.11 32.58
N LEU A 782 -14.34 -3.57 33.53
CA LEU A 782 -14.66 -4.97 33.77
C LEU A 782 -15.41 -5.68 32.61
N PRO A 783 -16.40 -5.08 31.92
CA PRO A 783 -17.10 -5.72 30.82
C PRO A 783 -16.22 -6.04 29.60
N PRO A 784 -15.33 -5.15 29.12
CA PRO A 784 -14.35 -5.56 28.12
C PRO A 784 -13.40 -6.60 28.71
N LEU A 785 -12.85 -6.43 29.92
CA LEU A 785 -11.93 -7.44 30.50
C LEU A 785 -12.55 -8.83 30.67
N LEU A 786 -13.79 -8.93 31.14
CA LEU A 786 -14.56 -10.18 31.25
C LEU A 786 -14.99 -10.68 29.87
N GLY A 787 -15.31 -9.80 28.92
CA GLY A 787 -15.58 -10.17 27.54
C GLY A 787 -14.35 -10.78 26.86
N TRP A 788 -13.15 -10.23 27.11
CA TRP A 788 -11.88 -10.74 26.64
C TRP A 788 -11.45 -12.02 27.37
N LEU A 789 -11.75 -12.16 28.67
CA LEU A 789 -11.53 -13.41 29.42
C LEU A 789 -12.52 -14.51 28.99
N MET A 790 -13.77 -14.17 28.65
CA MET A 790 -14.79 -15.10 28.15
C MET A 790 -14.54 -15.49 26.70
N LEU A 791 -14.13 -14.54 25.84
CA LEU A 791 -13.63 -14.84 24.50
C LEU A 791 -12.35 -15.65 24.57
N GLY A 792 -11.45 -15.36 25.51
CA GLY A 792 -10.21 -16.11 25.72
C GLY A 792 -10.45 -17.51 26.26
N SER A 793 -11.41 -17.71 27.17
CA SER A 793 -11.75 -19.03 27.73
C SER A 793 -12.69 -19.84 26.83
N TYR A 794 -13.58 -19.19 26.08
CA TYR A 794 -14.38 -19.84 25.03
C TYR A 794 -13.51 -20.16 23.81
N ALA A 795 -12.60 -19.27 23.40
CA ALA A 795 -11.58 -19.58 22.40
C ALA A 795 -10.68 -20.70 22.92
N ALA A 796 -10.23 -20.68 24.18
CA ALA A 796 -9.45 -21.78 24.74
C ALA A 796 -10.22 -23.11 24.81
N GLN A 797 -11.55 -23.09 25.00
CA GLN A 797 -12.38 -24.30 24.97
C GLN A 797 -12.79 -24.77 23.58
N VAL A 798 -12.92 -23.86 22.61
CA VAL A 798 -13.10 -24.17 21.18
C VAL A 798 -11.76 -24.59 20.57
N LEU A 799 -10.63 -24.17 21.15
CA LEU A 799 -9.29 -24.65 20.84
C LEU A 799 -8.93 -25.93 21.62
N SER A 800 -9.74 -26.34 22.62
CA SER A 800 -9.56 -27.57 23.39
C SER A 800 -10.63 -28.64 23.12
N ARG A 801 -11.49 -28.42 22.12
CA ARG A 801 -12.45 -29.39 21.57
C ARG A 801 -12.19 -29.47 20.08
#